data_AF-A0A1G3P160-F1
#
_entry.id   AF-A0A1G3P160-F1
#
_cell.length_a   1.000
_cell.length_b   1.000
_cell.length_c   1.000
_cell.angle_alpha   90.00
_cell.angle_beta   90.00
_cell.angle_gamma   90.00
#
_symmetry.space_group_name_H-M   'P 1'
#
loop_
_entity.id
_entity.type
_entity.pdbx_description
1 polymer ?
#
loop_
_entity_poly.entity_id
_entity_poly.type
_entity_poly.pdbx_seq_one_letter_code
_entity_poly.pdbx_strand_id
1 'polypeptide(L)'
;MSDGVFIPGISNKYNSQSTIEKIMSKKRERLTEFDDDKKQIEEKQKNLGEINGRVIKLDKLARGLIGVANPFDEKIALSSDDNIAVSVNKNADVGEYSMKVNKKAQAHRIASVSFDKQRKIDAGSYKIGSGEKTVSIKFSGGDVEEFRKSINEQGGGVLRASVTYDTTKTAVLILESELSGEKSRISFEDDKTRKLFKELGFYEDIPGFSQEYDLEKSNLVSVDSIVNPMFVENKLELNTNNSFILNLKNSVEYQKSIIIQVDLQEKRKDSEKEPADLNPPNEPVVSRVGDKTIFNIEIPGEEIIHSINPYQAPAKVQSKVNIDSTHLEFVTDIRRIPLGELDVNSEMKTLTFNLDDYLKPGEKLTGIILKNNDTEKKVYAGKVKIYDSETIDGIRFKKELSKAQNADIVFDDLEISRTTNKIDDLLKGVTFNILDKTTGDARIQIDRDYPKMVEKLMDFLQEYNQLIDAINNKTKTVLSDEVKTKDDPEGLGVLRNERELKNLASKLRVIIMNPYETKYGMELSMLSQVGISTNAMEGRASADKLRGLLEYDEDKFVDQFIDVMEKYPEGVKELFGKDVDNDFTYDTGISVEINKLFKGFLEKTRGYFDMRKESYSSDFKKKNEEIDKYKKTLDEEESKLKNQFFRMERSAQELEDNRKKFDNFNKQ
;
A
#
# COMPACT_ATOMS: atom_id res chain seq x y z
N MET A 1 12.05 62.30 -42.39
CA MET A 1 11.38 63.13 -43.40
C MET A 1 9.96 62.60 -43.49
N SER A 2 8.99 63.29 -42.90
CA SER A 2 7.59 62.87 -42.87
C SER A 2 6.88 63.38 -44.12
N ASP A 3 6.37 62.47 -44.94
CA ASP A 3 5.47 62.79 -46.04
C ASP A 3 4.28 63.59 -45.48
N GLY A 4 4.21 64.86 -45.89
CA GLY A 4 3.17 65.78 -45.48
C GLY A 4 1.83 65.29 -46.01
N VAL A 5 0.96 64.85 -45.10
CA VAL A 5 -0.45 64.63 -45.41
C VAL A 5 -1.03 65.97 -45.89
N PHE A 6 -1.29 66.06 -47.19
CA PHE A 6 -1.91 67.23 -47.81
C PHE A 6 -3.34 67.35 -47.30
N ILE A 7 -3.60 68.31 -46.40
CA ILE A 7 -4.94 68.66 -45.96
C ILE A 7 -5.49 69.68 -46.97
N PRO A 8 -6.56 69.35 -47.73
CA PRO A 8 -7.08 70.24 -48.76
C PRO A 8 -7.48 71.59 -48.14
N GLY A 9 -6.79 72.66 -48.53
CA GLY A 9 -7.11 74.04 -48.16
C GLY A 9 -6.16 74.74 -47.19
N ILE A 10 -5.25 74.04 -46.50
CA ILE A 10 -4.20 74.67 -45.67
C ILE A 10 -2.90 74.67 -46.49
N SER A 11 -2.38 75.85 -46.83
CA SER A 11 -1.08 75.98 -47.48
C SER A 11 0.00 76.07 -46.40
N ASN A 12 1.04 75.24 -46.42
CA ASN A 12 2.11 75.33 -45.41
C ASN A 12 2.98 76.62 -45.52
N LYS A 13 2.47 77.65 -46.22
CA LYS A 13 3.13 78.94 -46.46
C LYS A 13 3.41 79.72 -45.18
N TYR A 14 2.63 79.50 -44.11
CA TYR A 14 2.75 80.21 -42.83
C TYR A 14 3.15 79.30 -41.65
N ASN A 15 3.70 78.11 -41.89
CA ASN A 15 4.11 77.14 -40.86
C ASN A 15 2.99 76.69 -39.90
N SER A 16 1.72 76.84 -40.28
CA SER A 16 0.56 76.53 -39.44
C SER A 16 0.55 75.08 -38.96
N GLN A 17 0.89 74.12 -39.82
CA GLN A 17 0.92 72.70 -39.48
C GLN A 17 1.92 72.40 -38.35
N SER A 18 3.14 72.94 -38.46
CA SER A 18 4.18 72.77 -37.43
C SER A 18 3.80 73.41 -36.08
N THR A 19 3.00 74.48 -36.11
CA THR A 19 2.54 75.17 -34.91
C THR A 19 1.43 74.38 -34.21
N ILE A 20 0.48 73.84 -34.98
CA ILE A 20 -0.56 72.93 -34.48
C ILE A 20 0.09 71.70 -33.84
N GLU A 21 1.06 71.08 -34.50
CA GLU A 21 1.79 69.92 -33.97
C GLU A 21 2.51 70.23 -32.66
N LYS A 22 3.19 71.38 -32.53
CA LYS A 22 3.84 71.80 -31.27
C LYS A 22 2.85 72.05 -30.13
N ILE A 23 1.68 72.62 -30.43
CA ILE A 23 0.63 72.84 -29.42
C ILE A 23 0.05 71.49 -28.98
N MET A 24 -0.23 70.60 -29.94
CA MET A 24 -0.77 69.28 -29.66
C MET A 24 0.24 68.36 -28.97
N SER A 25 1.54 68.46 -29.27
CA SER A 25 2.57 67.62 -28.64
C SER A 25 2.63 67.83 -27.14
N LYS A 26 2.60 69.09 -26.68
CA LYS A 26 2.57 69.42 -25.24
C LYS A 26 1.29 68.91 -24.57
N LYS A 27 0.15 68.91 -25.27
CA LYS A 27 -1.10 68.37 -24.73
C LYS A 27 -1.12 66.83 -24.71
N ARG A 28 -0.40 66.20 -25.63
CA ARG A 28 -0.19 64.74 -25.68
C ARG A 28 0.76 64.25 -24.58
N GLU A 29 1.64 65.08 -24.03
CA GLU A 29 2.46 64.72 -22.85
C GLU A 29 1.59 64.27 -21.66
N ARG A 30 0.48 64.98 -21.40
CA ARG A 30 -0.47 64.61 -20.35
C ARG A 30 -1.19 63.27 -20.63
N LEU A 31 -1.37 62.92 -21.90
CA LEU A 31 -1.89 61.59 -22.26
C LEU A 31 -0.87 60.51 -21.90
N THR A 32 0.41 60.76 -22.13
CA THR A 32 1.50 59.87 -21.69
C THR A 32 1.48 59.68 -20.17
N GLU A 33 1.32 60.74 -19.39
CA GLU A 33 1.18 60.64 -17.92
C GLU A 33 0.00 59.73 -17.52
N PHE A 34 -1.14 59.84 -18.22
CA PHE A 34 -2.28 58.97 -17.95
C PHE A 34 -2.03 57.50 -18.32
N ASP A 35 -1.35 57.26 -19.44
CA ASP A 35 -0.95 55.91 -19.84
C ASP A 35 0.05 55.30 -18.85
N ASP A 36 0.96 56.10 -18.28
CA ASP A 36 1.92 55.66 -17.27
C ASP A 36 1.23 55.36 -15.93
N ASP A 37 0.30 56.21 -15.46
CA ASP A 37 -0.54 55.91 -14.30
C ASP A 37 -1.33 54.60 -14.49
N LYS A 38 -1.88 54.38 -15.70
CA LYS A 38 -2.61 53.15 -16.04
C LYS A 38 -1.69 51.93 -15.93
N LYS A 39 -0.48 51.99 -16.49
CA LYS A 39 0.52 50.91 -16.36
C LYS A 39 0.86 50.64 -14.90
N GLN A 40 1.02 51.67 -14.06
CA GLN A 40 1.27 51.47 -12.64
C GLN A 40 0.13 50.71 -11.95
N ILE A 41 -1.13 50.95 -12.33
CA ILE A 41 -2.28 50.19 -11.79
C ILE A 41 -2.23 48.73 -12.27
N GLU A 42 -1.93 48.49 -13.55
CA GLU A 42 -1.79 47.13 -14.11
C GLU A 42 -0.66 46.35 -13.41
N GLU A 43 0.49 46.99 -13.17
CA GLU A 43 1.59 46.36 -12.43
C GLU A 43 1.20 46.06 -10.99
N LYS A 44 0.50 46.97 -10.29
CA LYS A 44 0.00 46.69 -8.94
C LYS A 44 -0.92 45.47 -8.92
N GLN A 45 -1.84 45.35 -9.89
CA GLN A 45 -2.72 44.18 -10.01
C GLN A 45 -1.93 42.90 -10.22
N LYS A 46 -0.97 42.91 -11.15
CA LYS A 46 -0.13 41.74 -11.46
C LYS A 46 0.65 41.29 -10.22
N ASN A 47 1.38 42.20 -9.58
CA ASN A 47 2.21 41.88 -8.42
C ASN A 47 1.37 41.45 -7.20
N LEU A 48 0.20 42.04 -6.99
CA LEU A 48 -0.74 41.59 -5.96
C LEU A 48 -1.25 40.17 -6.25
N GLY A 49 -1.55 39.87 -7.51
CA GLY A 49 -1.94 38.53 -7.95
C GLY A 49 -0.84 37.49 -7.75
N GLU A 50 0.42 37.84 -8.03
CA GLU A 50 1.58 36.98 -7.75
C GLU A 50 1.70 36.67 -6.25
N ILE A 51 1.61 37.67 -5.39
CA ILE A 51 1.66 37.47 -3.92
C ILE A 51 0.48 36.63 -3.45
N ASN A 52 -0.74 36.88 -3.94
CA ASN A 52 -1.92 36.08 -3.61
C ASN A 52 -1.71 34.59 -3.97
N GLY A 53 -1.19 34.32 -5.17
CA GLY A 53 -0.87 32.94 -5.60
C GLY A 53 0.12 32.24 -4.66
N ARG A 54 1.14 32.97 -4.18
CA ARG A 54 2.11 32.46 -3.20
C ARG A 54 1.49 32.20 -1.83
N VAL A 55 0.61 33.09 -1.35
CA VAL A 55 -0.15 32.88 -0.10
C VAL A 55 -1.03 31.63 -0.19
N ILE A 56 -1.74 31.44 -1.31
CA ILE A 56 -2.54 30.23 -1.54
C ILE A 56 -1.67 28.97 -1.54
N LYS A 57 -0.50 29.03 -2.20
CA LYS A 57 0.43 27.90 -2.26
C LYS A 57 0.99 27.57 -0.87
N LEU A 58 1.39 28.57 -0.09
CA LEU A 58 1.89 28.37 1.27
C LEU A 58 0.80 27.87 2.23
N ASP A 59 -0.44 28.37 2.14
CA ASP A 59 -1.60 27.83 2.88
C ASP A 59 -1.78 26.33 2.59
N LYS A 60 -1.71 25.94 1.32
CA LYS A 60 -1.82 24.53 0.91
C LYS A 60 -0.68 23.68 1.48
N LEU A 61 0.56 24.16 1.43
CA LEU A 61 1.72 23.46 1.97
C LEU A 61 1.64 23.32 3.49
N ALA A 62 1.28 24.39 4.20
CA ALA A 62 1.06 24.38 5.64
C ALA A 62 -0.02 23.36 6.06
N ARG A 63 -1.17 23.34 5.37
CA ARG A 63 -2.21 22.31 5.58
C ARG A 63 -1.71 20.90 5.30
N GLY A 64 -0.82 20.74 4.33
CA GLY A 64 -0.19 19.46 3.99
C GLY A 64 0.64 18.86 5.12
N LEU A 65 1.24 19.70 5.98
CA LEU A 65 2.07 19.26 7.11
C LEU A 65 1.29 18.78 8.34
N ILE A 66 -0.03 19.00 8.38
CA ILE A 66 -0.88 18.59 9.52
C ILE A 66 -2.08 17.73 9.08
N GLY A 67 -2.47 17.75 7.81
CA GLY A 67 -3.66 17.03 7.33
C GLY A 67 -3.52 15.51 7.22
N VAL A 68 -4.50 14.88 6.56
CA VAL A 68 -4.50 13.42 6.31
C VAL A 68 -3.26 12.94 5.55
N ALA A 69 -2.71 13.83 4.71
CA ALA A 69 -1.50 13.60 3.91
C ALA A 69 -0.22 14.09 4.60
N ASN A 70 -0.24 14.23 5.94
CA ASN A 70 0.91 14.62 6.73
C ASN A 70 2.11 13.70 6.44
N PRO A 71 3.26 14.23 5.99
CA PRO A 71 4.40 13.41 5.65
C PRO A 71 5.07 12.76 6.88
N PHE A 72 4.93 13.30 8.10
CA PHE A 72 5.68 12.82 9.28
C PHE A 72 5.31 11.40 9.74
N ASP A 73 4.16 10.89 9.29
CA ASP A 73 3.68 9.54 9.61
C ASP A 73 3.93 8.54 8.46
N GLU A 74 4.40 9.02 7.30
CA GLU A 74 4.67 8.17 6.14
C GLU A 74 5.76 7.14 6.44
N LYS A 75 5.60 5.96 5.85
CA LYS A 75 6.49 4.83 6.00
C LYS A 75 6.95 4.39 4.62
N ILE A 76 8.15 3.85 4.56
CA ILE A 76 8.73 3.21 3.40
C ILE A 76 9.14 1.79 3.78
N ALA A 77 9.02 0.86 2.84
CA ALA A 77 9.55 -0.47 2.98
C ALA A 77 10.59 -0.73 1.90
N LEU A 78 11.70 -1.33 2.29
CA LEU A 78 12.79 -1.73 1.42
C LEU A 78 12.95 -3.24 1.54
N SER A 79 13.01 -3.91 0.40
CA SER A 79 13.37 -5.33 0.31
C SER A 79 14.79 -5.45 -0.22
N SER A 80 15.59 -6.35 0.35
CA SER A 80 16.89 -6.70 -0.22
C SER A 80 16.80 -7.64 -1.43
N ASP A 81 15.61 -8.15 -1.77
CA ASP A 81 15.35 -9.03 -2.92
C ASP A 81 14.20 -8.48 -3.77
N ASP A 82 14.47 -8.22 -5.05
CA ASP A 82 13.50 -7.67 -6.02
C ASP A 82 12.30 -8.61 -6.28
N ASN A 83 12.39 -9.89 -5.89
CA ASN A 83 11.28 -10.83 -6.01
C ASN A 83 10.21 -10.65 -4.92
N ILE A 84 10.43 -9.73 -3.97
CA ILE A 84 9.46 -9.34 -2.94
C ILE A 84 9.22 -7.85 -3.04
N ALA A 85 8.05 -7.45 -3.53
CA ALA A 85 7.63 -6.06 -3.50
C ALA A 85 6.80 -5.79 -2.24
N VAL A 86 7.27 -4.87 -1.40
CA VAL A 86 6.61 -4.51 -0.14
C VAL A 86 6.01 -3.12 -0.25
N SER A 87 4.74 -2.99 0.12
CA SER A 87 4.10 -1.69 0.31
C SER A 87 3.64 -1.53 1.76
N VAL A 88 3.71 -0.31 2.26
CA VAL A 88 3.34 0.01 3.65
C VAL A 88 2.42 1.23 3.69
N ASN A 89 1.60 1.30 4.72
CA ASN A 89 0.84 2.50 5.06
C ASN A 89 1.34 3.12 6.37
N LYS A 90 0.80 4.28 6.73
CA LYS A 90 1.20 5.04 7.93
C LYS A 90 1.03 4.30 9.27
N ASN A 91 0.25 3.23 9.30
CA ASN A 91 0.03 2.42 10.51
C ASN A 91 1.02 1.27 10.66
N ALA A 92 1.96 1.11 9.72
CA ALA A 92 3.01 0.11 9.80
C ALA A 92 4.03 0.48 10.87
N ASP A 93 4.40 -0.51 11.67
CA ASP A 93 5.43 -0.37 12.70
C ASP A 93 6.83 -0.43 12.07
N VAL A 94 7.71 0.48 12.50
CA VAL A 94 9.12 0.49 12.08
C VAL A 94 9.81 -0.75 12.62
N GLY A 95 10.58 -1.42 11.78
CA GLY A 95 11.26 -2.65 12.15
C GLY A 95 11.93 -3.35 10.98
N GLU A 96 12.66 -4.41 11.30
CA GLU A 96 13.31 -5.25 10.33
C GLU A 96 12.82 -6.69 10.46
N TYR A 97 12.59 -7.33 9.33
CA TYR A 97 12.02 -8.67 9.23
C TYR A 97 12.80 -9.47 8.20
N SER A 98 12.79 -10.80 8.34
CA SER A 98 13.36 -11.72 7.37
C SER A 98 12.24 -12.45 6.63
N MET A 99 12.30 -12.48 5.30
CA MET A 99 11.38 -13.26 4.49
C MET A 99 12.14 -14.10 3.46
N LYS A 100 11.84 -15.39 3.40
CA LYS A 100 12.27 -16.28 2.33
C LYS A 100 11.06 -16.81 1.59
N VAL A 101 11.11 -16.79 0.26
CA VAL A 101 10.05 -17.38 -0.58
C VAL A 101 10.60 -18.64 -1.21
N ASN A 102 10.13 -19.80 -0.74
CA ASN A 102 10.51 -21.09 -1.33
C ASN A 102 9.74 -21.32 -2.64
N LYS A 103 8.44 -21.05 -2.63
CA LYS A 103 7.53 -21.21 -3.77
C LYS A 103 6.48 -20.11 -3.74
N LYS A 104 6.05 -19.66 -4.92
CA LYS A 104 4.90 -18.76 -5.05
C LYS A 104 3.60 -19.52 -5.26
N ALA A 105 2.49 -18.89 -4.90
CA ALA A 105 1.16 -19.39 -5.23
C ALA A 105 1.00 -19.39 -6.75
N GLN A 106 0.52 -20.49 -7.30
CA GLN A 106 0.23 -20.61 -8.73
C GLN A 106 -1.23 -20.98 -8.93
N ALA A 107 -1.78 -20.46 -10.03
CA ALA A 107 -3.11 -20.82 -10.50
C ALA A 107 -3.03 -22.04 -11.42
N HIS A 108 -4.05 -22.88 -11.39
CA HIS A 108 -4.12 -24.04 -12.27
C HIS A 108 -4.29 -23.63 -13.73
N ARG A 109 -3.45 -24.17 -14.62
CA ARG A 109 -3.50 -23.91 -16.05
C ARG A 109 -3.44 -25.21 -16.82
N ILE A 110 -4.43 -25.45 -17.66
CA ILE A 110 -4.54 -26.67 -18.46
C ILE A 110 -4.76 -26.33 -19.92
N ALA A 111 -4.33 -27.21 -20.81
CA ALA A 111 -4.47 -27.03 -22.23
C ALA A 111 -5.09 -28.27 -22.89
N SER A 112 -5.82 -28.01 -23.97
CA SER A 112 -6.29 -29.04 -24.88
C SER A 112 -5.13 -29.70 -25.61
N VAL A 113 -5.42 -30.79 -26.32
CA VAL A 113 -4.56 -31.20 -27.45
C VAL A 113 -4.72 -30.22 -28.61
N SER A 114 -3.84 -30.32 -29.61
CA SER A 114 -3.99 -29.60 -30.87
C SER A 114 -5.23 -30.11 -31.63
N PHE A 115 -6.10 -29.22 -32.07
CA PHE A 115 -7.31 -29.54 -32.84
C PHE A 115 -7.49 -28.61 -34.04
N ASP A 116 -8.33 -28.98 -35.02
CA ASP A 116 -8.64 -28.14 -36.18
C ASP A 116 -9.24 -26.80 -35.75
N LYS A 117 -8.64 -25.68 -36.17
CA LYS A 117 -9.10 -24.33 -35.81
C LYS A 117 -10.53 -24.02 -36.26
N GLN A 118 -11.07 -24.76 -37.23
CA GLN A 118 -12.45 -24.62 -37.70
C GLN A 118 -13.47 -25.45 -36.88
N ARG A 119 -13.02 -26.16 -35.84
CA ARG A 119 -13.88 -26.95 -34.96
C ARG A 119 -15.01 -26.08 -34.40
N LYS A 120 -16.23 -26.62 -34.46
CA LYS A 120 -17.42 -26.01 -33.87
C LYS A 120 -17.70 -26.59 -32.49
N ILE A 121 -18.23 -25.76 -31.60
CA ILE A 121 -18.70 -26.10 -30.26
C ILE A 121 -20.22 -25.88 -30.25
N ASP A 122 -20.95 -26.86 -29.72
CA ASP A 122 -22.40 -26.85 -29.69
C ASP A 122 -22.95 -25.76 -28.75
N ALA A 123 -24.17 -25.31 -29.02
CA ALA A 123 -24.89 -24.43 -28.09
C ALA A 123 -25.18 -25.16 -26.77
N GLY A 124 -25.08 -24.47 -25.64
CA GLY A 124 -25.29 -25.08 -24.33
C GLY A 124 -24.92 -24.24 -23.12
N SER A 125 -25.10 -24.83 -21.95
CA SER A 125 -24.53 -24.34 -20.70
C SER A 125 -23.40 -25.28 -20.29
N TYR A 126 -22.23 -24.70 -19.97
CA TYR A 126 -21.04 -25.43 -19.56
C TYR A 126 -20.63 -25.00 -18.15
N LYS A 127 -20.58 -25.92 -17.20
CA LYS A 127 -20.24 -25.66 -15.80
C LYS A 127 -18.80 -26.05 -15.50
N ILE A 128 -17.96 -25.05 -15.28
CA ILE A 128 -16.53 -25.21 -15.03
C ILE A 128 -16.23 -24.65 -13.63
N GLY A 129 -15.58 -25.44 -12.79
CA GLY A 129 -15.15 -25.03 -11.45
C GLY A 129 -13.72 -24.53 -11.42
N SER A 130 -13.42 -23.68 -10.44
CA SER A 130 -12.08 -23.43 -9.92
C SER A 130 -12.16 -23.38 -8.40
N GLY A 131 -11.63 -24.42 -7.76
CA GLY A 131 -11.82 -24.65 -6.32
C GLY A 131 -13.29 -24.71 -5.93
N GLU A 132 -13.68 -23.95 -4.92
CA GLU A 132 -15.06 -23.95 -4.41
C GLU A 132 -16.05 -23.15 -5.28
N LYS A 133 -15.56 -22.44 -6.31
CA LYS A 133 -16.39 -21.61 -7.18
C LYS A 133 -16.68 -22.33 -8.49
N THR A 134 -17.94 -22.27 -8.93
CA THR A 134 -18.37 -22.78 -10.23
C THR A 134 -18.91 -21.67 -11.10
N VAL A 135 -18.51 -21.64 -12.36
CA VAL A 135 -19.01 -20.72 -13.39
C VAL A 135 -19.85 -21.49 -14.40
N SER A 136 -21.01 -20.95 -14.76
CA SER A 136 -21.89 -21.50 -15.79
C SER A 136 -21.83 -20.65 -17.05
N ILE A 137 -21.15 -21.15 -18.09
CA ILE A 137 -20.96 -20.48 -19.37
C ILE A 137 -22.11 -20.82 -20.30
N LYS A 138 -22.99 -19.84 -20.57
CA LYS A 138 -24.05 -19.97 -21.57
C LYS A 138 -23.48 -19.61 -22.93
N PHE A 139 -23.48 -20.57 -23.86
CA PHE A 139 -22.91 -20.43 -25.19
C PHE A 139 -23.96 -20.72 -26.26
N SER A 140 -24.06 -19.84 -27.27
CA SER A 140 -25.04 -19.96 -28.36
C SER A 140 -24.63 -20.96 -29.45
N GLY A 141 -23.45 -21.57 -29.33
CA GLY A 141 -22.84 -22.39 -30.38
C GLY A 141 -22.02 -21.53 -31.33
N GLY A 142 -20.95 -22.10 -31.90
CA GLY A 142 -20.00 -21.30 -32.66
C GLY A 142 -18.64 -21.94 -32.84
N ASP A 143 -17.63 -21.16 -33.18
CA ASP A 143 -16.24 -21.61 -33.17
C ASP A 143 -15.57 -21.45 -31.79
N VAL A 144 -14.31 -21.89 -31.69
CA VAL A 144 -13.55 -21.88 -30.44
C VAL A 144 -13.20 -20.46 -29.97
N GLU A 145 -13.07 -19.49 -30.88
CA GLU A 145 -12.82 -18.09 -30.50
C GLU A 145 -14.04 -17.45 -29.86
N GLU A 146 -15.24 -17.73 -30.41
CA GLU A 146 -16.51 -17.32 -29.83
C GLU A 146 -16.73 -17.98 -28.46
N PHE A 147 -16.34 -19.24 -28.31
CA PHE A 147 -16.40 -19.94 -27.02
C PHE A 147 -15.42 -19.37 -25.99
N ARG A 148 -14.17 -19.12 -26.39
CA ARG A 148 -13.16 -18.44 -25.57
C ARG A 148 -13.65 -17.07 -25.09
N LYS A 149 -14.27 -16.28 -25.99
CA LYS A 149 -14.86 -14.99 -25.65
C LYS A 149 -15.98 -15.15 -24.62
N SER A 150 -16.87 -16.12 -24.82
CA SER A 150 -17.96 -16.42 -23.88
C SER A 150 -17.45 -16.83 -22.49
N ILE A 151 -16.37 -17.61 -22.43
CA ILE A 151 -15.70 -17.94 -21.16
C ILE A 151 -15.19 -16.68 -20.48
N ASN A 152 -14.47 -15.80 -21.19
CA ASN A 152 -13.89 -14.61 -20.60
C ASN A 152 -14.92 -13.57 -20.17
N GLU A 153 -16.06 -13.47 -20.87
CA GLU A 153 -17.15 -12.56 -20.51
C GLU A 153 -17.93 -13.05 -19.28
N GLN A 154 -18.09 -14.36 -19.12
CA GLN A 154 -18.88 -14.97 -18.05
C GLN A 154 -18.02 -15.54 -16.90
N GLY A 155 -16.70 -15.54 -17.03
CA GLY A 155 -15.72 -16.13 -16.12
C GLY A 155 -15.64 -15.47 -14.74
N GLY A 156 -16.02 -14.18 -14.64
CA GLY A 156 -16.29 -13.51 -13.37
C GLY A 156 -15.14 -13.47 -12.35
N GLY A 157 -13.88 -13.41 -12.80
CA GLY A 157 -12.73 -13.42 -11.88
C GLY A 157 -12.34 -14.81 -11.37
N VAL A 158 -12.92 -15.88 -11.94
CA VAL A 158 -12.71 -17.28 -11.52
C VAL A 158 -11.98 -18.07 -12.60
N LEU A 159 -12.34 -17.86 -13.86
CA LEU A 159 -11.85 -18.64 -14.99
C LEU A 159 -11.59 -17.73 -16.19
N ARG A 160 -10.50 -17.99 -16.88
CA ARG A 160 -10.10 -17.35 -18.12
C ARG A 160 -9.74 -18.40 -19.18
N ALA A 161 -9.96 -18.06 -20.44
CA ALA A 161 -9.56 -18.88 -21.58
C ALA A 161 -8.72 -18.09 -22.60
N SER A 162 -7.76 -18.78 -23.21
CA SER A 162 -7.00 -18.28 -24.36
C SER A 162 -6.89 -19.35 -25.45
N VAL A 163 -6.70 -18.91 -26.70
CA VAL A 163 -6.51 -19.80 -27.85
C VAL A 163 -5.17 -19.46 -28.48
N THR A 164 -4.35 -20.49 -28.73
CA THR A 164 -3.06 -20.37 -29.38
C THR A 164 -3.06 -21.18 -30.66
N TYR A 165 -2.67 -20.57 -31.78
CA TYR A 165 -2.55 -21.25 -33.07
C TYR A 165 -1.15 -21.85 -33.21
N ASP A 166 -1.05 -23.17 -33.07
CA ASP A 166 0.22 -23.90 -33.14
C ASP A 166 0.64 -24.22 -34.59
N THR A 167 -0.31 -24.26 -35.53
CA THR A 167 -0.05 -24.30 -36.98
C THR A 167 -1.02 -23.41 -37.76
N THR A 168 -0.90 -23.37 -39.09
CA THR A 168 -1.84 -22.63 -39.95
C THR A 168 -3.26 -23.21 -39.94
N LYS A 169 -3.44 -24.46 -39.50
CA LYS A 169 -4.73 -25.18 -39.51
C LYS A 169 -5.21 -25.61 -38.13
N THR A 170 -4.35 -25.58 -37.11
CA THR A 170 -4.67 -26.10 -35.78
C THR A 170 -4.55 -25.05 -34.69
N ALA A 171 -5.23 -25.30 -33.58
CA ALA A 171 -5.24 -24.46 -32.40
C ALA A 171 -5.25 -25.29 -31.11
N VAL A 172 -4.87 -24.65 -30.01
CA VAL A 172 -4.89 -25.16 -28.65
C VAL A 172 -5.70 -24.18 -27.79
N LEU A 173 -6.72 -24.70 -27.11
CA LEU A 173 -7.47 -23.95 -26.10
C LEU A 173 -6.78 -24.13 -24.74
N ILE A 174 -6.55 -23.03 -24.03
CA ILE A 174 -5.97 -23.01 -22.69
C ILE A 174 -7.04 -22.48 -21.74
N LEU A 175 -7.24 -23.19 -20.63
CA LEU A 175 -8.02 -22.72 -19.49
C LEU A 175 -7.09 -22.39 -18.34
N GLU A 176 -7.36 -21.27 -17.70
CA GLU A 176 -6.59 -20.75 -16.58
C GLU A 176 -7.54 -20.34 -15.47
N SER A 177 -7.29 -20.84 -14.26
CA SER A 177 -7.92 -20.30 -13.06
C SER A 177 -7.40 -18.88 -12.82
N GLU A 178 -8.30 -17.96 -12.48
CA GLU A 178 -7.88 -16.63 -11.98
C GLU A 178 -7.68 -16.62 -10.45
N LEU A 179 -8.00 -17.74 -9.80
CA LEU A 179 -7.69 -18.02 -8.41
C LEU A 179 -6.36 -18.79 -8.32
N SER A 180 -5.51 -18.41 -7.37
CA SER A 180 -4.28 -19.13 -7.03
C SER A 180 -4.47 -19.96 -5.75
N GLY A 181 -3.49 -20.81 -5.44
CA GLY A 181 -3.56 -21.69 -4.28
C GLY A 181 -3.91 -23.13 -4.65
N GLU A 182 -3.53 -24.05 -3.77
CA GLU A 182 -3.64 -25.49 -3.98
C GLU A 182 -5.06 -25.97 -4.26
N LYS A 183 -6.06 -25.31 -3.65
CA LYS A 183 -7.48 -25.63 -3.85
C LYS A 183 -8.04 -25.11 -5.17
N SER A 184 -7.38 -24.17 -5.86
CA SER A 184 -7.90 -23.47 -7.04
C SER A 184 -7.73 -24.27 -8.34
N ARG A 185 -8.01 -25.57 -8.29
CA ARG A 185 -7.91 -26.48 -9.43
C ARG A 185 -9.17 -26.35 -10.30
N ILE A 186 -8.97 -26.48 -11.61
CA ILE A 186 -10.07 -26.46 -12.59
C ILE A 186 -10.78 -27.81 -12.57
N SER A 187 -12.10 -27.79 -12.56
CA SER A 187 -12.98 -28.96 -12.56
C SER A 187 -14.10 -28.83 -13.59
N PHE A 188 -14.69 -29.96 -13.99
CA PHE A 188 -15.80 -30.01 -14.96
C PHE A 188 -17.02 -30.64 -14.29
N GLU A 189 -18.05 -29.83 -14.04
CA GLU A 189 -19.09 -30.15 -13.04
C GLU A 189 -20.31 -30.87 -13.59
N ASP A 190 -20.53 -30.85 -14.92
CA ASP A 190 -21.65 -31.55 -15.55
C ASP A 190 -21.21 -32.40 -16.74
N ASP A 191 -22.05 -33.37 -17.12
CA ASP A 191 -21.76 -34.36 -18.16
C ASP A 191 -21.48 -33.72 -19.52
N LYS A 192 -22.19 -32.62 -19.84
CA LYS A 192 -22.00 -31.90 -21.10
C LYS A 192 -20.63 -31.24 -21.16
N THR A 193 -20.21 -30.62 -20.07
CA THR A 193 -18.88 -30.01 -19.93
C THR A 193 -17.81 -31.08 -19.98
N ARG A 194 -17.96 -32.14 -19.18
CA ARG A 194 -17.05 -33.29 -19.19
C ARG A 194 -16.86 -33.83 -20.62
N LYS A 195 -17.96 -34.08 -21.34
CA LYS A 195 -17.92 -34.56 -22.72
C LYS A 195 -17.13 -33.61 -23.64
N LEU A 196 -17.43 -32.30 -23.63
CA LEU A 196 -16.74 -31.34 -24.48
C LEU A 196 -15.22 -31.30 -24.19
N PHE A 197 -14.85 -31.15 -22.92
CA PHE A 197 -13.44 -30.99 -22.54
C PHE A 197 -12.64 -32.29 -22.70
N LYS A 198 -13.29 -33.45 -22.60
CA LYS A 198 -12.70 -34.74 -22.99
C LYS A 198 -12.48 -34.84 -24.50
N GLU A 199 -13.45 -34.43 -25.32
CA GLU A 199 -13.32 -34.42 -26.79
C GLU A 199 -12.25 -33.45 -27.29
N LEU A 200 -12.09 -32.30 -26.60
CA LEU A 200 -10.99 -31.36 -26.83
C LEU A 200 -9.65 -31.89 -26.28
N GLY A 201 -9.64 -33.02 -25.58
CA GLY A 201 -8.44 -33.67 -25.06
C GLY A 201 -7.77 -32.89 -23.92
N PHE A 202 -8.51 -32.16 -23.11
CA PHE A 202 -7.96 -31.59 -21.88
C PHE A 202 -7.58 -32.66 -20.87
N TYR A 203 -8.33 -33.75 -20.84
CA TYR A 203 -8.14 -34.84 -19.90
C TYR A 203 -8.50 -36.18 -20.53
N GLU A 204 -8.13 -37.25 -19.84
CA GLU A 204 -8.62 -38.61 -20.07
C GLU A 204 -9.26 -39.18 -18.81
N ASP A 205 -10.25 -40.05 -19.00
CA ASP A 205 -10.79 -40.79 -17.88
C ASP A 205 -9.76 -41.83 -17.49
N ILE A 206 -9.48 -41.89 -16.21
CA ILE A 206 -8.66 -42.93 -15.61
C ILE A 206 -9.51 -43.54 -14.52
N PRO A 207 -9.56 -44.88 -14.38
CA PRO A 207 -10.13 -45.47 -13.18
C PRO A 207 -9.38 -44.92 -11.98
N GLY A 208 -9.97 -43.90 -11.33
CA GLY A 208 -9.31 -43.15 -10.27
C GLY A 208 -8.90 -44.13 -9.18
N PHE A 209 -7.61 -44.16 -8.86
CA PHE A 209 -7.15 -44.96 -7.74
C PHE A 209 -7.33 -44.10 -6.49
N SER A 210 -8.36 -44.41 -5.70
CA SER A 210 -8.50 -43.90 -4.34
C SER A 210 -9.03 -44.98 -3.42
N GLN A 211 -8.38 -45.13 -2.27
CA GLN A 211 -8.79 -46.01 -1.21
C GLN A 211 -8.82 -45.21 0.10
N GLU A 212 -10.00 -45.11 0.70
CA GLU A 212 -10.18 -44.54 2.03
C GLU A 212 -10.46 -45.66 3.04
N TYR A 213 -9.83 -45.52 4.21
CA TYR A 213 -9.95 -46.43 5.34
C TYR A 213 -10.28 -45.64 6.59
N ASP A 214 -11.49 -45.83 7.10
CA ASP A 214 -11.79 -45.56 8.50
C ASP A 214 -11.22 -46.72 9.32
N LEU A 215 -10.42 -46.42 10.34
CA LEU A 215 -9.81 -47.47 11.18
C LEU A 215 -10.88 -48.12 12.04
N GLU A 216 -10.99 -49.44 11.96
CA GLU A 216 -12.00 -50.21 12.68
C GLU A 216 -11.42 -51.57 13.10
N LYS A 217 -12.08 -52.26 14.04
CA LYS A 217 -11.65 -53.59 14.47
C LYS A 217 -11.57 -54.61 13.33
N SER A 218 -12.35 -54.41 12.26
CA SER A 218 -12.48 -55.34 11.13
C SER A 218 -11.30 -55.29 10.15
N ASN A 219 -10.57 -54.16 10.10
CA ASN A 219 -9.48 -53.94 9.13
C ASN A 219 -8.09 -53.82 9.78
N LEU A 220 -8.02 -53.98 11.10
CA LEU A 220 -6.79 -53.96 11.88
C LEU A 220 -6.43 -55.35 12.40
N VAL A 221 -5.16 -55.70 12.28
CA VAL A 221 -4.59 -56.92 12.88
C VAL A 221 -3.45 -56.53 13.79
N SER A 222 -3.39 -57.09 14.99
CA SER A 222 -2.25 -56.80 15.88
C SER A 222 -0.98 -57.46 15.38
N VAL A 223 0.15 -56.75 15.44
CA VAL A 223 1.44 -57.19 14.91
C VAL A 223 2.28 -57.88 15.99
N ASP A 224 2.38 -57.28 17.18
CA ASP A 224 3.39 -57.67 18.18
C ASP A 224 2.79 -58.19 19.51
N SER A 225 1.50 -57.95 19.79
CA SER A 225 0.86 -58.35 21.06
C SER A 225 -0.59 -58.78 20.82
N ILE A 226 -1.11 -59.82 21.48
CA ILE A 226 -2.53 -60.22 21.34
C ILE A 226 -3.43 -59.23 22.11
N VAL A 227 -3.55 -58.01 21.59
CA VAL A 227 -4.33 -56.91 22.17
C VAL A 227 -5.38 -56.51 21.14
N ASN A 228 -6.60 -56.28 21.59
CA ASN A 228 -7.68 -55.79 20.74
C ASN A 228 -7.52 -54.28 20.50
N PRO A 229 -7.76 -53.76 19.28
CA PRO A 229 -7.69 -52.34 19.03
C PRO A 229 -8.77 -51.58 19.82
N MET A 230 -8.35 -50.50 20.47
CA MET A 230 -9.19 -49.61 21.26
C MET A 230 -9.48 -48.33 20.47
N PHE A 231 -10.69 -47.80 20.63
CA PHE A 231 -11.12 -46.61 19.91
C PHE A 231 -11.68 -45.56 20.87
N VAL A 232 -11.24 -44.31 20.71
CA VAL A 232 -11.74 -43.13 21.44
C VAL A 232 -12.13 -42.10 20.40
N GLU A 233 -13.39 -41.64 20.42
CA GLU A 233 -13.91 -40.66 19.44
C GLU A 233 -13.64 -41.05 17.97
N ASN A 234 -13.83 -42.32 17.62
CA ASN A 234 -13.55 -42.91 16.30
C ASN A 234 -12.07 -42.88 15.86
N LYS A 235 -11.13 -42.71 16.79
CA LYS A 235 -9.68 -42.79 16.54
C LYS A 235 -9.12 -44.05 17.19
N LEU A 236 -8.22 -44.74 16.51
CA LEU A 236 -7.47 -45.86 17.08
C LEU A 236 -6.53 -45.31 18.15
N GLU A 237 -6.72 -45.74 19.40
CA GLU A 237 -5.82 -45.43 20.51
C GLU A 237 -4.69 -46.47 20.56
N LEU A 238 -3.47 -46.02 20.36
CA LEU A 238 -2.24 -46.81 20.47
C LEU A 238 -1.59 -46.52 21.84
N ASN A 239 -1.75 -47.45 22.79
CA ASN A 239 -0.97 -47.40 24.03
C ASN A 239 0.47 -47.84 23.77
N THR A 240 1.33 -47.65 24.76
CA THR A 240 2.72 -48.10 24.74
C THR A 240 2.83 -49.57 24.34
N ASN A 241 3.72 -49.86 23.40
CA ASN A 241 3.97 -51.14 22.74
C ASN A 241 2.78 -51.73 21.96
N ASN A 242 1.76 -50.92 21.61
CA ASN A 242 0.75 -51.36 20.66
C ASN A 242 1.21 -51.14 19.22
N SER A 243 0.88 -52.11 18.37
CA SER A 243 1.24 -52.11 16.96
C SER A 243 0.15 -52.86 16.19
N PHE A 244 -0.51 -52.17 15.27
CA PHE A 244 -1.57 -52.72 14.43
C PHE A 244 -1.25 -52.48 12.96
N ILE A 245 -1.46 -53.51 12.13
CA ILE A 245 -1.40 -53.38 10.68
C ILE A 245 -2.81 -53.15 10.12
N LEU A 246 -2.95 -52.06 9.37
CA LEU A 246 -4.06 -51.84 8.45
C LEU A 246 -3.74 -52.58 7.15
N ASN A 247 -4.47 -53.66 6.87
CA ASN A 247 -4.34 -54.37 5.60
C ASN A 247 -5.13 -53.66 4.51
N LEU A 248 -4.49 -53.37 3.38
CA LEU A 248 -5.16 -52.71 2.27
C LEU A 248 -6.08 -53.70 1.54
N LYS A 249 -7.27 -53.24 1.13
CA LYS A 249 -8.25 -54.03 0.36
C LYS A 249 -7.66 -54.56 -0.94
N ASN A 250 -6.84 -53.74 -1.61
CA ASN A 250 -6.04 -54.13 -2.77
C ASN A 250 -4.63 -53.55 -2.61
N SER A 251 -3.62 -54.32 -2.98
CA SER A 251 -2.24 -53.82 -3.01
C SER A 251 -2.12 -52.64 -3.98
N VAL A 252 -1.35 -51.63 -3.61
CA VAL A 252 -1.12 -50.42 -4.42
C VAL A 252 0.19 -50.57 -5.16
N GLU A 253 0.16 -50.54 -6.49
CA GLU A 253 1.39 -50.59 -7.28
C GLU A 253 2.16 -49.27 -7.19
N TYR A 254 3.49 -49.34 -7.24
CA TYR A 254 4.33 -48.16 -7.32
C TYR A 254 3.92 -47.26 -8.50
N GLN A 255 3.60 -46.01 -8.18
CA GLN A 255 3.41 -44.92 -9.13
C GLN A 255 3.82 -43.61 -8.46
N LYS A 256 4.49 -42.73 -9.22
CA LYS A 256 5.02 -41.45 -8.72
C LYS A 256 3.96 -40.48 -8.21
N SER A 257 2.73 -40.66 -8.68
CA SER A 257 1.62 -39.79 -8.39
C SER A 257 0.82 -40.25 -7.16
N ILE A 258 1.10 -41.41 -6.58
CA ILE A 258 0.34 -41.90 -5.42
C ILE A 258 0.76 -41.16 -4.16
N ILE A 259 -0.23 -40.62 -3.45
CA ILE A 259 -0.11 -39.98 -2.15
C ILE A 259 -0.82 -40.82 -1.10
N ILE A 260 -0.19 -40.96 0.07
CA ILE A 260 -0.77 -41.54 1.29
C ILE A 260 -0.96 -40.41 2.30
N GLN A 261 -2.15 -40.30 2.85
CA GLN A 261 -2.50 -39.43 3.96
C GLN A 261 -2.87 -40.27 5.18
N VAL A 262 -2.31 -39.92 6.35
CA VAL A 262 -2.60 -40.56 7.63
C VAL A 262 -2.84 -39.49 8.68
N ASP A 263 -4.00 -39.50 9.30
CA ASP A 263 -4.28 -38.61 10.43
C ASP A 263 -3.62 -39.15 11.70
N LEU A 264 -2.80 -38.34 12.37
CA LEU A 264 -2.16 -38.67 13.65
C LEU A 264 -2.25 -37.55 14.68
N GLN A 265 -2.24 -37.95 15.96
CA GLN A 265 -2.22 -37.06 17.12
C GLN A 265 -1.45 -37.73 18.26
N GLU A 266 -0.65 -36.95 18.99
CA GLU A 266 0.10 -37.39 20.16
C GLU A 266 -0.37 -36.66 21.41
N LYS A 267 -0.69 -37.39 22.47
CA LYS A 267 -0.95 -36.80 23.79
C LYS A 267 0.01 -37.38 24.81
N ARG A 268 0.54 -36.54 25.70
CA ARG A 268 1.22 -37.06 26.90
C ARG A 268 0.24 -37.93 27.66
N LYS A 269 0.72 -39.10 28.08
CA LYS A 269 -0.01 -39.98 28.98
C LYS A 269 -0.14 -39.21 30.29
N ASP A 270 -1.35 -38.77 30.62
CA ASP A 270 -1.61 -38.18 31.92
C ASP A 270 -1.09 -39.14 32.98
N SER A 271 -0.42 -38.61 34.01
CA SER A 271 -0.07 -39.38 35.19
C SER A 271 -1.37 -39.79 35.86
N GLU A 272 -1.95 -40.90 35.41
CA GLU A 272 -2.96 -41.63 36.16
C GLU A 272 -2.36 -41.80 37.56
N LYS A 273 -2.91 -41.05 38.51
CA LYS A 273 -2.75 -41.40 39.92
C LYS A 273 -3.28 -42.82 39.99
N GLU A 274 -2.39 -43.79 40.08
CA GLU A 274 -2.75 -45.14 40.51
C GLU A 274 -3.68 -44.96 41.70
N PRO A 275 -4.90 -45.54 41.69
CA PRO A 275 -5.71 -45.55 42.89
C PRO A 275 -4.81 -46.14 43.98
N ALA A 276 -4.70 -45.42 45.12
CA ALA A 276 -3.94 -45.91 46.25
C ALA A 276 -4.39 -47.35 46.50
N ASP A 277 -3.47 -48.29 46.33
CA ASP A 277 -3.70 -49.72 46.53
C ASP A 277 -4.12 -49.91 47.98
N LEU A 278 -5.43 -49.90 48.24
CA LEU A 278 -6.01 -50.22 49.54
C LEU A 278 -5.93 -51.73 49.70
N ASN A 279 -4.71 -52.24 49.87
CA ASN A 279 -4.55 -53.60 50.36
C ASN A 279 -5.14 -53.65 51.78
N PRO A 280 -5.96 -54.67 52.10
CA PRO A 280 -6.52 -54.81 53.44
C PRO A 280 -5.39 -54.95 54.48
N PRO A 281 -5.58 -54.46 55.72
CA PRO A 281 -4.56 -54.59 56.75
C PRO A 281 -4.23 -56.08 56.98
N ASN A 282 -2.94 -56.40 57.14
CA ASN A 282 -2.43 -57.76 57.34
C ASN A 282 -3.30 -58.54 58.32
N GLU A 283 -3.73 -59.75 57.93
CA GLU A 283 -4.55 -60.61 58.79
C GLU A 283 -3.85 -60.84 60.15
N PRO A 284 -4.55 -60.68 61.27
CA PRO A 284 -3.99 -60.92 62.58
C PRO A 284 -3.56 -62.39 62.70
N VAL A 285 -2.38 -62.64 63.29
CA VAL A 285 -1.95 -64.01 63.57
C VAL A 285 -2.74 -64.53 64.76
N VAL A 286 -3.70 -65.42 64.48
CA VAL A 286 -4.56 -66.08 65.47
C VAL A 286 -4.00 -67.45 65.82
N SER A 287 -3.99 -67.79 67.10
CA SER A 287 -3.70 -69.15 67.58
C SER A 287 -4.76 -69.60 68.57
N ARG A 288 -5.13 -70.89 68.49
CA ARG A 288 -6.17 -71.50 69.31
C ARG A 288 -5.55 -72.10 70.56
N VAL A 289 -6.11 -71.80 71.74
CA VAL A 289 -5.59 -72.30 73.03
C VAL A 289 -6.73 -72.93 73.82
N GLY A 290 -6.49 -74.11 74.40
CA GLY A 290 -7.45 -74.78 75.27
C GLY A 290 -8.23 -75.94 74.65
N ASP A 291 -7.81 -76.43 73.48
CA ASP A 291 -8.39 -77.63 72.86
C ASP A 291 -8.36 -78.81 73.85
N LYS A 292 -9.53 -79.44 74.03
CA LYS A 292 -9.68 -80.60 74.91
C LYS A 292 -10.46 -81.69 74.20
N THR A 293 -9.92 -82.90 74.23
CA THR A 293 -10.60 -84.09 73.71
C THR A 293 -11.24 -84.84 74.86
N ILE A 294 -12.56 -85.01 74.82
CA ILE A 294 -13.31 -85.78 75.81
C ILE A 294 -14.19 -86.77 75.04
N PHE A 295 -14.03 -88.07 75.34
CA PHE A 295 -14.80 -89.15 74.69
C PHE A 295 -14.79 -89.09 73.14
N ASN A 296 -13.61 -88.90 72.54
CA ASN A 296 -13.41 -88.78 71.08
C ASN A 296 -14.16 -87.63 70.39
N ILE A 297 -14.64 -86.64 71.14
CA ILE A 297 -15.12 -85.37 70.58
C ILE A 297 -14.07 -84.30 70.86
N GLU A 298 -13.59 -83.65 69.80
CA GLU A 298 -12.71 -82.48 69.90
C GLU A 298 -13.55 -81.25 70.23
N ILE A 299 -13.28 -80.65 71.38
CA ILE A 299 -13.83 -79.35 71.76
C ILE A 299 -12.74 -78.30 71.47
N PRO A 300 -12.89 -77.49 70.42
CA PRO A 300 -11.93 -76.44 70.12
C PRO A 300 -11.99 -75.33 71.20
N GLY A 301 -10.82 -74.88 71.63
CA GLY A 301 -10.64 -73.74 72.52
C GLY A 301 -10.82 -72.39 71.81
N GLU A 302 -10.65 -71.30 72.54
CA GLU A 302 -10.82 -69.94 72.01
C GLU A 302 -9.61 -69.50 71.15
N GLU A 303 -9.89 -68.70 70.13
CA GLU A 303 -8.89 -68.09 69.26
C GLU A 303 -8.40 -66.77 69.85
N ILE A 304 -7.08 -66.62 69.99
CA ILE A 304 -6.43 -65.42 70.56
C ILE A 304 -5.46 -64.84 69.52
N ILE A 305 -5.52 -63.52 69.32
CA ILE A 305 -4.60 -62.78 68.43
C ILE A 305 -3.32 -62.45 69.20
N HIS A 306 -2.15 -62.88 68.71
CA HIS A 306 -0.86 -62.62 69.39
C HIS A 306 -0.01 -61.51 68.74
N SER A 307 -0.18 -61.20 67.44
CA SER A 307 0.52 -60.09 66.78
C SER A 307 -0.13 -59.66 65.47
N ILE A 308 0.16 -58.43 65.02
CA ILE A 308 -0.11 -57.93 63.66
C ILE A 308 1.25 -57.72 62.98
N ASN A 309 1.48 -58.35 61.83
CA ASN A 309 2.73 -58.20 61.09
C ASN A 309 2.89 -56.76 60.57
N PRO A 310 4.07 -56.11 60.72
CA PRO A 310 4.32 -54.79 60.17
C PRO A 310 4.32 -54.82 58.63
N TYR A 311 3.66 -53.83 58.01
CA TYR A 311 3.51 -53.70 56.56
C TYR A 311 4.86 -53.49 55.86
N GLN A 312 5.13 -54.27 54.81
CA GLN A 312 6.24 -54.05 53.87
C GLN A 312 5.68 -53.65 52.50
N ALA A 313 5.97 -52.42 52.06
CA ALA A 313 5.57 -51.97 50.73
C ALA A 313 6.36 -52.73 49.65
N PRO A 314 5.72 -53.26 48.59
CA PRO A 314 6.44 -53.87 47.48
C PRO A 314 7.30 -52.82 46.73
N ALA A 315 8.46 -53.23 46.24
CA ALA A 315 9.36 -52.37 45.49
C ALA A 315 8.71 -51.96 44.15
N LYS A 316 8.62 -50.65 43.88
CA LYS A 316 8.16 -50.12 42.59
C LYS A 316 9.12 -50.54 41.48
N VAL A 317 8.63 -51.32 40.51
CA VAL A 317 9.37 -51.64 39.28
C VAL A 317 9.41 -50.37 38.42
N GLN A 318 10.58 -49.75 38.27
CA GLN A 318 10.74 -48.63 37.34
C GLN A 318 10.75 -49.18 35.91
N SER A 319 9.71 -48.87 35.13
CA SER A 319 9.68 -49.13 33.69
C SER A 319 10.77 -48.30 32.99
N LYS A 320 11.57 -48.90 32.12
CA LYS A 320 12.55 -48.16 31.29
C LYS A 320 11.80 -47.14 30.42
N VAL A 321 12.19 -45.87 30.52
CA VAL A 321 11.68 -44.80 29.63
C VAL A 321 12.23 -45.04 28.23
N ASN A 322 11.34 -45.22 27.26
CA ASN A 322 11.65 -45.27 25.83
C ASN A 322 10.87 -44.14 25.14
N ILE A 323 11.59 -43.31 24.38
CA ILE A 323 11.04 -42.20 23.60
C ILE A 323 11.24 -42.58 22.13
N ASP A 324 10.16 -42.84 21.42
CA ASP A 324 10.18 -43.28 20.02
C ASP A 324 9.16 -42.47 19.23
N SER A 325 9.64 -41.66 18.29
CA SER A 325 8.83 -40.83 17.39
C SER A 325 8.47 -41.53 16.07
N THR A 326 8.85 -42.80 15.90
CA THR A 326 8.51 -43.60 14.70
C THR A 326 7.17 -44.29 14.88
N HIS A 327 6.08 -43.63 14.46
CA HIS A 327 4.72 -44.15 14.64
C HIS A 327 4.16 -44.93 13.45
N LEU A 328 4.82 -44.88 12.30
CA LEU A 328 4.32 -45.46 11.04
C LEU A 328 5.37 -46.35 10.36
N GLU A 329 4.91 -47.45 9.76
CA GLU A 329 5.69 -48.20 8.77
C GLU A 329 4.84 -48.53 7.55
N PHE A 330 5.43 -48.41 6.36
CA PHE A 330 4.83 -48.93 5.13
C PHE A 330 5.20 -50.39 4.93
N VAL A 331 4.21 -51.23 4.69
CA VAL A 331 4.38 -52.65 4.41
C VAL A 331 4.23 -52.86 2.92
N THR A 332 5.28 -53.36 2.28
CA THR A 332 5.25 -53.77 0.88
C THR A 332 5.16 -55.29 0.75
N ASP A 333 5.06 -55.78 -0.48
CA ASP A 333 5.12 -57.20 -0.81
C ASP A 333 6.48 -57.84 -0.47
N ILE A 334 7.54 -57.06 -0.28
CA ILE A 334 8.90 -57.57 -0.03
C ILE A 334 9.58 -57.06 1.25
N ARG A 335 9.14 -55.94 1.85
CA ARG A 335 9.78 -55.35 3.04
C ARG A 335 8.84 -54.45 3.86
N ARG A 336 9.30 -54.08 5.05
CA ARG A 336 8.72 -53.00 5.86
C ARG A 336 9.63 -51.78 5.82
N ILE A 337 9.05 -50.59 5.75
CA ILE A 337 9.76 -49.32 5.62
C ILE A 337 9.31 -48.43 6.78
N PRO A 338 10.11 -48.28 7.84
CA PRO A 338 9.78 -47.36 8.93
C PRO A 338 9.83 -45.92 8.40
N LEU A 339 8.80 -45.14 8.73
CA LEU A 339 8.83 -43.70 8.52
C LEU A 339 9.61 -43.08 9.68
N GLY A 340 10.47 -42.11 9.37
CA GLY A 340 11.30 -41.44 10.36
C GLY A 340 10.49 -40.61 11.35
N GLU A 341 11.14 -39.64 11.98
CA GLU A 341 10.46 -38.71 12.88
C GLU A 341 9.34 -37.94 12.14
N LEU A 342 8.17 -37.87 12.77
CA LEU A 342 6.95 -37.30 12.21
C LEU A 342 6.58 -36.02 12.95
N ASP A 343 6.15 -34.97 12.24
CA ASP A 343 5.63 -33.73 12.85
C ASP A 343 4.20 -33.94 13.36
N VAL A 344 4.08 -34.56 14.54
CA VAL A 344 2.82 -34.82 15.23
C VAL A 344 2.84 -34.15 16.60
N ASN A 345 1.70 -33.59 17.01
CA ASN A 345 1.55 -32.91 18.29
C ASN A 345 0.18 -33.22 18.93
N SER A 346 -0.23 -32.41 19.91
CA SER A 346 -1.51 -32.55 20.61
C SER A 346 -2.74 -32.29 19.74
N GLU A 347 -2.58 -31.72 18.55
CA GLU A 347 -3.65 -31.53 17.56
C GLU A 347 -3.65 -32.65 16.52
N MET A 348 -4.82 -32.94 15.94
CA MET A 348 -4.91 -33.92 14.86
C MET A 348 -4.30 -33.32 13.59
N LYS A 349 -3.22 -33.91 13.08
CA LYS A 349 -2.58 -33.52 11.84
C LYS A 349 -2.73 -34.61 10.78
N THR A 350 -3.02 -34.22 9.55
CA THR A 350 -2.99 -35.13 8.39
C THR A 350 -1.57 -35.12 7.81
N LEU A 351 -0.82 -36.19 8.05
CA LEU A 351 0.50 -36.36 7.46
C LEU A 351 0.37 -36.85 6.02
N THR A 352 1.16 -36.27 5.11
CA THR A 352 1.11 -36.58 3.67
C THR A 352 2.45 -37.14 3.19
N PHE A 353 2.42 -38.28 2.51
CA PHE A 353 3.58 -39.02 2.03
C PHE A 353 3.45 -39.29 0.53
N ASN A 354 4.49 -39.00 -0.25
CA ASN A 354 4.55 -39.43 -1.65
C ASN A 354 5.09 -40.87 -1.70
N LEU A 355 4.37 -41.78 -2.36
CA LEU A 355 4.78 -43.18 -2.46
C LEU A 355 6.16 -43.35 -3.14
N ASP A 356 6.53 -42.44 -4.07
CA ASP A 356 7.82 -42.47 -4.79
C ASP A 356 9.03 -42.35 -3.86
N ASP A 357 8.87 -41.67 -2.72
CA ASP A 357 9.96 -41.45 -1.78
C ASP A 357 10.31 -42.74 -1.00
N TYR A 358 9.41 -43.73 -0.99
CA TYR A 358 9.52 -44.93 -0.16
C TYR A 358 9.60 -46.23 -0.97
N LEU A 359 8.77 -46.39 -2.00
CA LEU A 359 8.71 -47.60 -2.81
C LEU A 359 9.58 -47.47 -4.06
N LYS A 360 10.14 -48.58 -4.53
CA LYS A 360 10.85 -48.65 -5.81
C LYS A 360 9.92 -49.18 -6.93
N PRO A 361 10.21 -48.88 -8.21
CA PRO A 361 9.48 -49.46 -9.33
C PRO A 361 9.36 -50.99 -9.23
N GLY A 362 8.11 -51.48 -9.26
CA GLY A 362 7.78 -52.90 -9.14
C GLY A 362 7.37 -53.38 -7.74
N GLU A 363 7.62 -52.60 -6.68
CA GLU A 363 7.11 -52.90 -5.33
C GLU A 363 5.61 -52.55 -5.23
N LYS A 364 4.89 -53.28 -4.36
CA LYS A 364 3.48 -53.04 -4.08
C LYS A 364 3.26 -52.75 -2.59
N LEU A 365 2.59 -51.66 -2.25
CA LEU A 365 2.16 -51.39 -0.89
C LEU A 365 0.99 -52.31 -0.53
N THR A 366 1.10 -53.04 0.57
CA THR A 366 0.10 -54.04 1.01
C THR A 366 -0.55 -53.66 2.34
N GLY A 367 0.11 -52.83 3.14
CA GLY A 367 -0.39 -52.43 4.46
C GLY A 367 0.34 -51.23 5.03
N ILE A 368 -0.22 -50.68 6.11
CA ILE A 368 0.40 -49.62 6.91
C ILE A 368 0.35 -50.07 8.37
N ILE A 369 1.52 -50.10 9.03
CA ILE A 369 1.62 -50.39 10.45
C ILE A 369 1.54 -49.07 11.22
N LEU A 370 0.64 -49.05 12.20
CA LEU A 370 0.43 -47.98 13.17
C LEU A 370 0.95 -48.48 14.51
N LYS A 371 1.99 -47.85 15.06
CA LYS A 371 2.63 -48.32 16.30
C LYS A 371 2.95 -47.18 17.27
N ASN A 372 3.02 -47.53 18.55
CA ASN A 372 3.49 -46.63 19.59
C ASN A 372 4.45 -47.39 20.52
N ASN A 373 5.75 -47.08 20.46
CA ASN A 373 6.73 -47.60 21.42
C ASN A 373 7.11 -46.55 22.49
N ASP A 374 6.48 -45.38 22.46
CA ASP A 374 6.72 -44.31 23.43
C ASP A 374 6.01 -44.64 24.75
N THR A 375 6.78 -44.57 25.83
CA THR A 375 6.33 -44.90 27.19
C THR A 375 5.62 -43.73 27.90
N GLU A 376 5.79 -42.50 27.42
CA GLU A 376 5.25 -41.26 27.98
C GLU A 376 4.08 -40.70 27.17
N LYS A 377 3.85 -41.18 25.94
CA LYS A 377 2.79 -40.69 25.05
C LYS A 377 1.78 -41.76 24.67
N LYS A 378 0.55 -41.32 24.43
CA LYS A 378 -0.49 -42.04 23.70
C LYS A 378 -0.58 -41.47 22.29
N VAL A 379 -0.65 -42.35 21.29
CA VAL A 379 -0.81 -41.96 19.89
C VAL A 379 -2.22 -42.31 19.45
N TYR A 380 -2.86 -41.41 18.71
CA TYR A 380 -4.17 -41.62 18.13
C TYR A 380 -4.05 -41.58 16.61
N ALA A 381 -4.53 -42.63 15.94
CA ALA A 381 -4.59 -42.69 14.48
C ALA A 381 -6.03 -42.54 14.00
N GLY A 382 -6.23 -41.70 12.98
CA GLY A 382 -7.52 -41.43 12.36
C GLY A 382 -7.61 -42.02 10.96
N LYS A 383 -8.19 -41.27 10.01
CA LYS A 383 -8.43 -41.79 8.65
C LYS A 383 -7.11 -42.01 7.91
N VAL A 384 -7.08 -43.07 7.11
CA VAL A 384 -6.02 -43.31 6.12
C VAL A 384 -6.60 -43.19 4.72
N LYS A 385 -5.97 -42.38 3.88
CA LYS A 385 -6.40 -42.14 2.50
C LYS A 385 -5.22 -42.34 1.55
N ILE A 386 -5.38 -43.21 0.56
CA ILE A 386 -4.39 -43.44 -0.49
C ILE A 386 -5.02 -43.05 -1.81
N TYR A 387 -4.40 -42.16 -2.58
CA TYR A 387 -4.95 -41.72 -3.85
C TYR A 387 -3.88 -41.35 -4.86
N ASP A 388 -4.17 -41.52 -6.15
CA ASP A 388 -3.35 -40.98 -7.22
C ASP A 388 -3.65 -39.47 -7.34
N SER A 389 -2.67 -38.64 -6.97
CA SER A 389 -2.75 -37.17 -7.02
C SER A 389 -2.88 -36.61 -8.42
N GLU A 390 -2.55 -37.38 -9.46
CA GLU A 390 -2.81 -37.02 -10.85
C GLU A 390 -4.24 -37.38 -11.27
N THR A 391 -4.94 -38.23 -10.51
CA THR A 391 -6.35 -38.60 -10.73
C THR A 391 -7.24 -38.10 -9.61
N ILE A 392 -7.72 -36.87 -9.72
CA ILE A 392 -8.76 -36.35 -8.83
C ILE A 392 -10.04 -36.34 -9.66
N ASP A 393 -11.12 -36.89 -9.11
CA ASP A 393 -12.43 -37.06 -9.77
C ASP A 393 -12.45 -37.99 -11.01
N GLY A 394 -11.53 -38.97 -11.06
CA GLY A 394 -11.50 -39.98 -12.12
C GLY A 394 -10.97 -39.48 -13.47
N ILE A 395 -10.30 -38.31 -13.48
CA ILE A 395 -9.71 -37.71 -14.68
C ILE A 395 -8.24 -37.39 -14.45
N ARG A 396 -7.43 -37.52 -15.50
CA ARG A 396 -6.05 -37.01 -15.56
C ARG A 396 -5.94 -35.98 -16.66
N PHE A 397 -5.45 -34.79 -16.33
CA PHE A 397 -5.21 -33.75 -17.34
C PHE A 397 -4.06 -34.17 -18.25
N LYS A 398 -4.26 -34.05 -19.56
CA LYS A 398 -3.25 -34.43 -20.56
C LYS A 398 -2.11 -33.43 -20.65
N LYS A 399 -2.41 -32.14 -20.41
CA LYS A 399 -1.43 -31.06 -20.47
C LYS A 399 -1.72 -30.02 -19.40
N GLU A 400 -1.03 -30.16 -18.27
CA GLU A 400 -1.03 -29.21 -17.17
C GLU A 400 0.15 -28.26 -17.35
N LEU A 401 -0.12 -26.99 -17.66
CA LEU A 401 0.88 -25.95 -17.87
C LEU A 401 1.39 -25.36 -16.55
N SER A 402 0.56 -25.41 -15.49
CA SER A 402 0.92 -25.01 -14.13
C SER A 402 -0.06 -25.68 -13.15
N LYS A 403 0.49 -26.19 -12.04
CA LYS A 403 -0.28 -26.84 -10.97
C LYS A 403 -0.85 -25.78 -10.04
N ALA A 404 -2.05 -26.01 -9.51
CA ALA A 404 -2.57 -25.22 -8.41
C ALA A 404 -1.69 -25.47 -7.18
N GLN A 405 -1.10 -24.42 -6.59
CA GLN A 405 -0.30 -24.56 -5.38
C GLN A 405 -0.34 -23.27 -4.56
N ASN A 406 -0.16 -23.40 -3.25
CA ASN A 406 0.02 -22.28 -2.35
C ASN A 406 1.44 -21.70 -2.48
N ALA A 407 1.59 -20.44 -2.08
CA ALA A 407 2.87 -19.88 -1.71
C ALA A 407 3.36 -20.55 -0.42
N ASP A 408 4.66 -20.77 -0.38
CA ASP A 408 5.39 -21.31 0.77
C ASP A 408 6.49 -20.31 1.11
N ILE A 409 6.34 -19.67 2.27
CA ILE A 409 7.23 -18.62 2.74
C ILE A 409 7.71 -18.94 4.15
N VAL A 410 8.92 -18.49 4.47
CA VAL A 410 9.43 -18.42 5.83
C VAL A 410 9.49 -16.96 6.21
N PHE A 411 8.82 -16.56 7.29
CA PHE A 411 8.80 -15.19 7.78
C PHE A 411 9.26 -15.19 9.24
N ASP A 412 10.39 -14.54 9.55
CA ASP A 412 11.06 -14.59 10.85
C ASP A 412 11.13 -16.02 11.43
N ASP A 413 11.66 -16.94 10.62
CA ASP A 413 11.80 -18.38 10.91
C ASP A 413 10.47 -19.17 11.07
N LEU A 414 9.32 -18.55 10.82
CA LEU A 414 8.02 -19.22 10.80
C LEU A 414 7.64 -19.65 9.39
N GLU A 415 7.39 -20.94 9.20
CA GLU A 415 6.86 -21.48 7.95
C GLU A 415 5.37 -21.15 7.79
N ILE A 416 5.02 -20.54 6.66
CA ILE A 416 3.69 -20.00 6.41
C ILE A 416 3.26 -20.38 4.99
N SER A 417 2.07 -20.96 4.87
CA SER A 417 1.42 -21.22 3.58
C SER A 417 0.36 -20.17 3.27
N ARG A 418 0.32 -19.68 2.02
CA ARG A 418 -0.65 -18.69 1.56
C ARG A 418 -1.26 -19.05 0.21
N THR A 419 -2.56 -18.84 0.05
CA THR A 419 -3.26 -19.15 -1.21
C THR A 419 -3.02 -18.10 -2.30
N THR A 420 -2.51 -16.92 -1.94
CA THR A 420 -2.28 -15.78 -2.82
C THR A 420 -0.86 -15.24 -2.66
N ASN A 421 -0.34 -14.61 -3.72
CA ASN A 421 0.95 -13.92 -3.69
C ASN A 421 0.87 -12.49 -3.14
N LYS A 422 -0.35 -11.95 -2.97
CA LYS A 422 -0.58 -10.68 -2.28
C LYS A 422 -1.01 -10.97 -0.86
N ILE A 423 -0.18 -10.63 0.12
CA ILE A 423 -0.37 -10.96 1.52
C ILE A 423 -0.38 -9.67 2.33
N ASP A 424 -1.53 -9.30 2.88
CA ASP A 424 -1.78 -8.03 3.59
C ASP A 424 -2.12 -8.21 5.08
N ASP A 425 -1.97 -9.43 5.59
CA ASP A 425 -2.38 -9.84 6.94
C ASP A 425 -1.21 -10.34 7.82
N LEU A 426 0.02 -10.39 7.31
CA LEU A 426 1.19 -10.82 8.08
C LEU A 426 1.62 -9.78 9.12
N LEU A 427 1.65 -8.51 8.70
CA LEU A 427 2.00 -7.38 9.56
C LEU A 427 0.97 -6.28 9.36
N LYS A 428 0.62 -5.60 10.46
CA LYS A 428 -0.33 -4.50 10.43
C LYS A 428 0.17 -3.40 9.49
N GLY A 429 -0.63 -3.05 8.49
CA GLY A 429 -0.33 -1.96 7.58
C GLY A 429 0.74 -2.26 6.52
N VAL A 430 1.15 -3.53 6.38
CA VAL A 430 2.13 -3.98 5.38
C VAL A 430 1.45 -4.91 4.39
N THR A 431 1.82 -4.79 3.12
CA THR A 431 1.40 -5.72 2.07
C THR A 431 2.63 -6.23 1.33
N PHE A 432 2.80 -7.54 1.33
CA PHE A 432 3.84 -8.24 0.59
C PHE A 432 3.25 -8.73 -0.74
N ASN A 433 3.98 -8.51 -1.83
CA ASN A 433 3.67 -9.05 -3.14
C ASN A 433 4.83 -9.95 -3.58
N ILE A 434 4.58 -11.25 -3.60
CA ILE A 434 5.55 -12.27 -4.01
C ILE A 434 5.56 -12.34 -5.54
N LEU A 435 6.70 -12.05 -6.15
CA LEU A 435 6.87 -12.08 -7.60
C LEU A 435 7.47 -13.42 -8.06
N ASP A 436 8.48 -13.89 -7.33
CA ASP A 436 9.13 -15.18 -7.53
C ASP A 436 9.76 -15.71 -6.23
N LYS A 437 10.38 -16.89 -6.30
CA LYS A 437 11.19 -17.44 -5.21
C LYS A 437 12.43 -16.58 -4.95
N THR A 438 12.84 -16.47 -3.69
CA THR A 438 14.08 -15.79 -3.32
C THR A 438 15.29 -16.73 -3.49
N THR A 439 16.49 -16.15 -3.55
CA THR A 439 17.75 -16.94 -3.57
C THR A 439 18.25 -17.29 -2.17
N GLY A 440 17.82 -16.53 -1.16
CA GLY A 440 18.11 -16.71 0.25
C GLY A 440 17.11 -15.93 1.10
N ASP A 441 17.50 -15.57 2.30
CA ASP A 441 16.68 -14.75 3.19
C ASP A 441 16.75 -13.28 2.75
N ALA A 442 15.59 -12.71 2.43
CA ALA A 442 15.47 -11.30 2.09
C ALA A 442 15.21 -10.49 3.36
N ARG A 443 16.01 -9.45 3.58
CA ARG A 443 15.79 -8.47 4.65
C ARG A 443 14.73 -7.47 4.19
N ILE A 444 13.66 -7.36 4.95
CA ILE A 444 12.61 -6.36 4.78
C ILE A 444 12.78 -5.32 5.87
N GLN A 445 13.10 -4.09 5.48
CA GLN A 445 13.22 -2.96 6.40
C GLN A 445 12.01 -2.03 6.21
N ILE A 446 11.27 -1.80 7.28
CA ILE A 446 10.19 -0.81 7.34
C ILE A 446 10.71 0.35 8.17
N ASP A 447 10.71 1.54 7.57
CA ASP A 447 11.20 2.75 8.22
C ASP A 447 10.31 3.95 7.91
N ARG A 448 10.58 5.08 8.56
CA ARG A 448 10.04 6.39 8.22
C ARG A 448 10.55 6.82 6.84
N ASP A 449 9.66 7.39 6.03
CA ASP A 449 10.04 7.95 4.74
C ASP A 449 10.69 9.35 4.90
N TYR A 450 11.91 9.36 5.46
CA TYR A 450 12.66 10.60 5.69
C TYR A 450 12.84 11.44 4.41
N PRO A 451 13.18 10.87 3.24
CA PRO A 451 13.32 11.64 2.00
C PRO A 451 12.05 12.43 1.67
N LYS A 452 10.88 11.79 1.77
CA LYS A 452 9.60 12.45 1.49
C LYS A 452 9.24 13.49 2.55
N MET A 453 9.59 13.26 3.82
CA MET A 453 9.42 14.26 4.89
C MET A 453 10.25 15.51 4.62
N VAL A 454 11.54 15.32 4.30
CA VAL A 454 12.48 16.40 3.96
C VAL A 454 11.99 17.17 2.73
N GLU A 455 11.58 16.48 1.67
CA GLU A 455 11.04 17.11 0.45
C GLU A 455 9.86 18.03 0.77
N LYS A 456 8.89 17.53 1.52
CA LYS A 456 7.66 18.28 1.85
C LYS A 456 7.91 19.46 2.78
N LEU A 457 8.83 19.30 3.73
CA LEU A 457 9.26 20.40 4.58
C LEU A 457 10.02 21.45 3.76
N MET A 458 10.92 21.04 2.87
CA MET A 458 11.65 21.94 1.97
C MET A 458 10.72 22.73 1.06
N ASP A 459 9.71 22.09 0.46
CA ASP A 459 8.68 22.78 -0.33
C ASP A 459 8.04 23.93 0.46
N PHE A 460 7.69 23.68 1.73
CA PHE A 460 7.11 24.67 2.64
C PHE A 460 8.08 25.82 2.93
N LEU A 461 9.33 25.52 3.30
CA LEU A 461 10.34 26.52 3.65
C LEU A 461 10.70 27.42 2.46
N GLN A 462 10.86 26.83 1.28
CA GLN A 462 11.14 27.57 0.06
C GLN A 462 9.99 28.48 -0.32
N GLU A 463 8.73 28.02 -0.25
CA GLU A 463 7.59 28.89 -0.55
C GLU A 463 7.42 30.00 0.49
N TYR A 464 7.69 29.73 1.78
CA TYR A 464 7.75 30.76 2.81
C TYR A 464 8.77 31.85 2.44
N ASN A 465 10.01 31.46 2.12
CA ASN A 465 11.06 32.41 1.77
C ASN A 465 10.69 33.22 0.53
N GLN A 466 10.19 32.56 -0.52
CA GLN A 466 9.77 33.24 -1.75
C GLN A 466 8.60 34.21 -1.53
N LEU A 467 7.66 33.90 -0.63
CA LEU A 467 6.58 34.80 -0.27
C LEU A 467 7.11 36.03 0.49
N ILE A 468 7.97 35.82 1.50
CA ILE A 468 8.57 36.90 2.29
C ILE A 468 9.40 37.82 1.38
N ASP A 469 10.21 37.27 0.48
CA ASP A 469 10.97 38.04 -0.51
C ASP A 469 10.08 38.81 -1.47
N ALA A 470 9.03 38.18 -1.99
CA ALA A 470 8.08 38.86 -2.86
C ALA A 470 7.43 40.06 -2.15
N ILE A 471 6.98 39.89 -0.91
CA ILE A 471 6.39 40.98 -0.13
C ILE A 471 7.43 42.08 0.14
N ASN A 472 8.62 41.72 0.63
CA ASN A 472 9.66 42.68 0.99
C ASN A 472 10.10 43.51 -0.23
N ASN A 473 10.35 42.86 -1.36
CA ASN A 473 10.79 43.53 -2.59
C ASN A 473 9.69 44.43 -3.18
N LYS A 474 8.44 43.95 -3.24
CA LYS A 474 7.35 44.71 -3.83
C LYS A 474 6.84 45.84 -2.93
N THR A 475 7.09 45.79 -1.63
CA THR A 475 6.64 46.83 -0.67
C THR A 475 7.77 47.76 -0.18
N LYS A 476 8.98 47.65 -0.74
CA LYS A 476 10.16 48.44 -0.39
C LYS A 476 9.90 49.96 -0.48
N THR A 477 10.34 50.71 0.54
CA THR A 477 10.15 52.17 0.65
C THR A 477 11.43 52.99 0.67
N VAL A 478 12.60 52.35 0.64
CA VAL A 478 13.91 53.02 0.70
C VAL A 478 14.62 52.84 -0.64
N LEU A 479 15.17 53.94 -1.17
CA LEU A 479 16.05 53.94 -2.34
C LEU A 479 17.29 53.11 -2.00
N SER A 480 17.60 52.07 -2.77
CA SER A 480 18.94 51.46 -2.71
C SER A 480 19.88 52.22 -3.63
N ASP A 481 21.07 52.55 -3.16
CA ASP A 481 22.09 53.26 -3.94
C ASP A 481 22.58 52.49 -5.19
N GLU A 482 22.27 51.20 -5.31
CA GLU A 482 22.93 50.30 -6.27
C GLU A 482 22.22 50.01 -7.60
N VAL A 483 20.96 50.41 -7.83
CA VAL A 483 20.34 50.17 -9.15
C VAL A 483 19.38 51.30 -9.54
N LYS A 484 19.85 52.22 -10.37
CA LYS A 484 19.00 53.10 -11.19
C LYS A 484 18.91 52.50 -12.59
N THR A 485 17.86 51.76 -12.88
CA THR A 485 17.57 51.29 -14.25
C THR A 485 16.58 52.23 -14.94
N LYS A 486 16.61 52.27 -16.28
CA LYS A 486 15.61 53.05 -17.07
C LYS A 486 14.15 52.65 -16.76
N ASP A 487 13.94 51.42 -16.29
CA ASP A 487 12.63 50.86 -15.93
C ASP A 487 12.27 50.99 -14.44
N ASP A 488 13.19 51.45 -13.58
CA ASP A 488 12.93 51.73 -12.15
C ASP A 488 13.83 52.89 -11.68
N PRO A 489 13.38 54.15 -11.85
CA PRO A 489 14.20 55.33 -11.59
C PRO A 489 14.46 55.60 -10.10
N GLU A 490 13.69 54.98 -9.19
CA GLU A 490 13.70 55.27 -7.74
C GLU A 490 13.94 54.03 -6.84
N GLY A 491 14.02 52.81 -7.38
CA GLY A 491 14.29 51.60 -6.58
C GLY A 491 13.21 51.28 -5.54
N LEU A 492 12.01 51.84 -5.73
CA LEU A 492 10.86 51.74 -4.83
C LEU A 492 9.94 50.60 -5.25
N GLY A 493 9.38 49.89 -4.27
CA GLY A 493 8.42 48.83 -4.54
C GLY A 493 7.11 49.35 -5.14
N VAL A 494 6.60 48.65 -6.15
CA VAL A 494 5.32 48.96 -6.82
C VAL A 494 4.11 48.92 -5.86
N LEU A 495 4.20 48.12 -4.78
CA LEU A 495 3.23 47.98 -3.71
C LEU A 495 3.68 48.68 -2.41
N ARG A 496 4.55 49.71 -2.47
CA ARG A 496 5.09 50.41 -1.28
C ARG A 496 4.05 50.95 -0.29
N ASN A 497 2.83 51.22 -0.77
CA ASN A 497 1.72 51.73 0.03
C ASN A 497 0.83 50.63 0.63
N GLU A 498 1.06 49.36 0.30
CA GLU A 498 0.30 48.22 0.82
C GLU A 498 0.81 47.81 2.21
N ARG A 499 0.37 48.53 3.25
CA ARG A 499 0.79 48.28 4.64
C ARG A 499 0.38 46.89 5.15
N GLU A 500 -0.78 46.38 4.71
CA GLU A 500 -1.24 45.05 5.14
C GLU A 500 -0.34 43.91 4.65
N LEU A 501 0.31 44.06 3.49
CA LEU A 501 1.30 43.08 3.03
C LEU A 501 2.54 43.09 3.93
N LYS A 502 2.99 44.27 4.39
CA LYS A 502 4.08 44.35 5.37
C LYS A 502 3.68 43.71 6.71
N ASN A 503 2.46 43.96 7.17
CA ASN A 503 1.91 43.34 8.38
C ASN A 503 1.84 41.82 8.24
N LEU A 504 1.45 41.30 7.07
CA LEU A 504 1.44 39.87 6.77
C LEU A 504 2.84 39.26 6.93
N ALA A 505 3.86 39.84 6.29
CA ALA A 505 5.23 39.36 6.42
C ALA A 505 5.74 39.45 7.88
N SER A 506 5.42 40.51 8.62
CA SER A 506 5.78 40.62 10.03
C SER A 506 5.12 39.54 10.90
N LYS A 507 3.82 39.27 10.70
CA LYS A 507 3.10 38.22 11.44
C LYS A 507 3.61 36.82 11.11
N LEU A 508 3.93 36.55 9.83
CA LEU A 508 4.53 35.29 9.42
C LEU A 508 5.87 35.04 10.10
N ARG A 509 6.75 36.05 10.19
CA ARG A 509 8.01 35.93 10.94
C ARG A 509 7.80 35.60 12.41
N VAL A 510 6.85 36.29 13.05
CA VAL A 510 6.50 36.01 14.46
C VAL A 510 6.02 34.57 14.62
N ILE A 511 5.14 34.10 13.73
CA ILE A 511 4.63 32.72 13.77
C ILE A 511 5.78 31.71 13.68
N ILE A 512 6.76 31.89 12.79
CA ILE A 512 7.91 30.98 12.67
C ILE A 512 8.82 31.04 13.91
N MET A 513 9.05 32.23 14.47
CA MET A 513 9.97 32.41 15.60
C MET A 513 9.38 32.06 16.97
N ASN A 514 8.05 31.91 17.06
CA ASN A 514 7.38 31.60 18.31
C ASN A 514 7.73 30.16 18.78
N PRO A 515 7.88 29.95 20.09
CA PRO A 515 7.90 28.61 20.65
C PRO A 515 6.50 27.99 20.58
N TYR A 516 6.43 26.72 20.20
CA TYR A 516 5.22 25.89 20.20
C TYR A 516 5.38 24.74 21.20
N GLU A 517 4.31 24.47 21.95
CA GLU A 517 4.34 23.43 22.96
C GLU A 517 4.30 22.05 22.31
N THR A 518 5.31 21.22 22.59
CA THR A 518 5.32 19.79 22.24
C THR A 518 5.36 18.96 23.51
N LYS A 519 5.12 17.65 23.39
CA LYS A 519 5.25 16.69 24.49
C LYS A 519 6.68 16.59 25.05
N TYR A 520 7.68 17.10 24.33
CA TYR A 520 9.09 17.15 24.74
C TYR A 520 9.46 18.49 25.41
N GLY A 521 8.50 19.40 25.56
CA GLY A 521 8.71 20.69 26.23
C GLY A 521 9.79 21.53 25.55
N MET A 522 10.71 22.10 26.34
CA MET A 522 11.75 22.99 25.82
C MET A 522 12.79 22.28 24.94
N GLU A 523 12.92 20.94 25.00
CA GLU A 523 13.86 20.20 24.16
C GLU A 523 13.51 20.27 22.67
N LEU A 524 12.21 20.42 22.37
CA LEU A 524 11.72 20.64 21.02
C LEU A 524 10.48 21.54 21.05
N SER A 525 10.69 22.85 20.93
CA SER A 525 9.63 23.87 20.88
C SER A 525 9.84 24.89 19.77
N MET A 526 10.98 24.88 19.08
CA MET A 526 11.34 25.88 18.07
C MET A 526 11.85 25.22 16.79
N LEU A 527 11.64 25.88 15.65
CA LEU A 527 12.18 25.44 14.36
C LEU A 527 13.72 25.40 14.33
N SER A 528 14.38 26.25 15.12
CA SER A 528 15.85 26.24 15.23
C SER A 528 16.40 24.90 15.75
N GLN A 529 15.60 24.17 16.52
CA GLN A 529 15.98 22.85 17.05
C GLN A 529 15.83 21.73 16.02
N VAL A 530 15.12 21.97 14.90
CA VAL A 530 15.06 21.06 13.75
C VAL A 530 16.04 21.49 12.63
N GLY A 531 17.00 22.36 12.93
CA GLY A 531 18.01 22.84 11.97
C GLY A 531 17.55 24.00 11.08
N ILE A 532 16.40 24.62 11.37
CA ILE A 532 15.84 25.73 10.59
C ILE A 532 15.93 27.02 11.40
N SER A 533 16.84 27.90 11.03
CA SER A 533 17.07 29.13 11.78
C SER A 533 16.64 30.36 10.99
N THR A 534 16.53 31.49 11.69
CA THR A 534 16.66 32.81 11.10
C THR A 534 17.96 33.37 11.66
N ASN A 535 18.99 33.64 10.85
CA ASN A 535 20.32 34.03 11.32
C ASN A 535 20.39 35.48 11.88
N ALA A 536 19.42 35.83 12.72
CA ALA A 536 19.31 37.09 13.43
C ALA A 536 20.29 37.20 14.62
N MET A 537 21.06 36.15 14.93
CA MET A 537 21.79 36.00 16.20
C MET A 537 23.31 36.17 16.09
N GLU A 538 23.91 36.15 14.89
CA GLU A 538 25.35 36.38 14.69
C GLU A 538 25.68 37.83 14.31
N GLY A 539 25.72 38.72 15.31
CA GLY A 539 26.67 39.84 15.51
C GLY A 539 26.98 40.92 14.44
N ARG A 540 26.61 40.78 13.17
CA ARG A 540 26.76 41.80 12.12
C ARG A 540 25.57 41.75 11.17
N ALA A 541 24.76 42.80 11.11
CA ALA A 541 23.65 42.92 10.18
C ALA A 541 24.15 43.07 8.72
N SER A 542 23.83 42.12 7.85
CA SER A 542 23.87 42.29 6.38
C SER A 542 22.46 42.64 5.92
N ALA A 543 22.29 43.27 4.75
CA ALA A 543 21.00 43.75 4.25
C ALA A 543 19.92 42.65 4.09
N ASP A 544 20.33 41.39 3.91
CA ASP A 544 19.43 40.22 3.88
C ASP A 544 18.97 39.79 5.29
N LYS A 545 19.74 40.11 6.35
CA LYS A 545 19.51 39.68 7.74
C LYS A 545 18.30 40.32 8.42
N LEU A 546 17.69 41.36 7.81
CA LEU A 546 16.47 42.02 8.28
C LEU A 546 15.20 41.56 7.55
N ARG A 547 15.32 40.62 6.59
CA ARG A 547 14.21 40.21 5.71
C ARG A 547 13.31 39.14 6.32
N GLY A 548 13.79 38.39 7.34
CA GLY A 548 13.01 37.34 8.01
C GLY A 548 12.92 36.04 7.21
N LEU A 549 13.95 35.76 6.41
CA LEU A 549 14.11 34.52 5.66
C LEU A 549 14.62 33.41 6.56
N LEU A 550 14.21 32.18 6.24
CA LEU A 550 14.67 30.95 6.86
C LEU A 550 15.98 30.53 6.20
N GLU A 551 16.95 30.17 7.03
CA GLU A 551 18.26 29.67 6.65
C GLU A 551 18.44 28.25 7.22
N TYR A 552 18.93 27.36 6.37
CA TYR A 552 19.32 26.00 6.69
C TYR A 552 20.58 25.66 5.90
N ASP A 553 21.47 24.85 6.49
CA ASP A 553 22.67 24.36 5.82
C ASP A 553 22.26 23.20 4.90
N GLU A 554 22.18 23.41 3.58
CA GLU A 554 21.72 22.41 2.61
C GLU A 554 22.47 21.07 2.73
N ASP A 555 23.77 21.11 3.05
CA ASP A 555 24.61 19.92 3.15
C ASP A 555 24.37 19.13 4.45
N LYS A 556 23.87 19.77 5.51
CA LYS A 556 23.68 19.16 6.83
C LYS A 556 22.22 19.03 7.26
N PHE A 557 21.31 19.75 6.62
CA PHE A 557 19.93 19.85 7.06
C PHE A 557 19.23 18.49 7.06
N VAL A 558 19.47 17.68 6.02
CA VAL A 558 18.88 16.35 5.88
C VAL A 558 19.23 15.49 7.07
N ASP A 559 20.53 15.35 7.38
CA ASP A 559 21.02 14.53 8.48
C ASP A 559 20.52 15.06 9.84
N GLN A 560 20.58 16.37 10.06
CA GLN A 560 20.06 16.99 11.30
C GLN A 560 18.56 16.78 11.48
N PHE A 561 17.78 16.91 10.40
CA PHE A 561 16.35 16.70 10.43
C PHE A 561 16.02 15.22 10.73
N ILE A 562 16.76 14.29 10.13
CA ILE A 562 16.64 12.85 10.40
C ILE A 562 16.94 12.55 11.87
N ASP A 563 18.07 13.04 12.41
CA ASP A 563 18.45 12.85 13.82
C ASP A 563 17.35 13.34 14.78
N VAL A 564 16.75 14.49 14.47
CA VAL A 564 15.67 15.06 15.29
C VAL A 564 14.38 14.26 15.15
N MET A 565 14.05 13.77 13.96
CA MET A 565 12.90 12.89 13.73
C MET A 565 13.06 11.53 14.41
N GLU A 566 14.27 10.98 14.48
CA GLU A 566 14.56 9.74 15.20
C GLU A 566 14.36 9.94 16.71
N LYS A 567 14.84 11.06 17.26
CA LYS A 567 14.77 11.35 18.69
C LYS A 567 13.40 11.82 19.15
N TYR A 568 12.73 12.64 18.35
CA TYR A 568 11.50 13.36 18.73
C TYR A 568 10.40 13.30 17.65
N PRO A 569 9.99 12.11 17.19
CA PRO A 569 9.15 11.96 16.00
C PRO A 569 7.80 12.69 16.07
N GLU A 570 7.08 12.56 17.19
CA GLU A 570 5.80 13.28 17.36
C GLU A 570 6.00 14.77 17.61
N GLY A 571 7.15 15.14 18.18
CA GLY A 571 7.41 16.52 18.57
C GLY A 571 7.57 17.41 17.34
N VAL A 572 8.22 16.90 16.29
CA VAL A 572 8.33 17.62 15.02
C VAL A 572 6.95 17.85 14.41
N LYS A 573 6.08 16.85 14.44
CA LYS A 573 4.68 16.99 14.00
C LYS A 573 3.93 18.03 14.83
N GLU A 574 4.06 17.98 16.15
CA GLU A 574 3.44 18.92 17.09
C GLU A 574 3.91 20.37 16.89
N LEU A 575 5.16 20.60 16.42
CA LEU A 575 5.61 21.95 16.04
C LEU A 575 4.73 22.58 14.94
N PHE A 576 4.27 21.77 13.99
CA PHE A 576 3.41 22.24 12.90
C PHE A 576 1.93 22.22 13.27
N GLY A 577 1.50 21.22 14.04
CA GLY A 577 0.12 21.09 14.51
C GLY A 577 0.02 20.16 15.71
N LYS A 578 -0.48 20.68 16.83
CA LYS A 578 -0.86 19.93 18.02
C LYS A 578 -2.36 20.09 18.28
N ASP A 579 -3.02 18.95 18.44
CA ASP A 579 -4.38 18.82 18.93
C ASP A 579 -4.30 18.68 20.46
N VAL A 580 -4.86 19.64 21.19
CA VAL A 580 -4.74 19.72 22.65
C VAL A 580 -5.89 19.01 23.35
N ASP A 581 -7.07 18.98 22.73
CA ASP A 581 -8.30 18.42 23.32
C ASP A 581 -8.74 17.08 22.72
N ASN A 582 -7.97 16.56 21.75
CA ASN A 582 -8.20 15.32 21.01
C ASN A 582 -9.53 15.31 20.23
N ASP A 583 -9.98 16.45 19.73
CA ASP A 583 -11.17 16.55 18.89
C ASP A 583 -10.91 16.26 17.39
N PHE A 584 -9.69 15.82 17.06
CA PHE A 584 -9.16 15.60 15.71
C PHE A 584 -8.96 16.89 14.90
N THR A 585 -8.93 18.04 15.57
CA THR A 585 -8.56 19.33 14.98
C THR A 585 -7.34 19.91 15.67
N TYR A 586 -6.47 20.58 14.90
CA TYR A 586 -5.25 21.13 15.44
C TYR A 586 -5.48 22.53 15.99
N ASP A 587 -5.20 22.73 17.28
CA ASP A 587 -5.39 23.99 17.99
C ASP A 587 -4.24 24.97 17.82
N THR A 588 -3.01 24.44 17.87
CA THR A 588 -1.78 25.22 17.93
C THR A 588 -0.71 24.62 17.01
N GLY A 589 0.30 25.40 16.67
CA GLY A 589 1.38 24.99 15.76
C GLY A 589 1.58 25.96 14.59
N ILE A 590 2.75 25.89 13.96
CA ILE A 590 3.16 26.79 12.88
C ILE A 590 2.14 26.79 11.73
N SER A 591 1.77 25.61 11.26
CA SER A 591 0.83 25.48 10.14
C SER A 591 -0.57 25.96 10.52
N VAL A 592 -0.98 25.71 11.76
CA VAL A 592 -2.28 26.18 12.28
C VAL A 592 -2.34 27.69 12.29
N GLU A 593 -1.32 28.35 12.83
CA GLU A 593 -1.27 29.81 12.94
C GLU A 593 -1.12 30.50 11.57
N ILE A 594 -0.35 29.91 10.64
CA ILE A 594 -0.29 30.37 9.24
C ILE A 594 -1.69 30.32 8.60
N ASN A 595 -2.39 29.19 8.74
CA ASN A 595 -3.73 29.01 8.16
C ASN A 595 -4.74 30.00 8.76
N LYS A 596 -4.70 30.22 10.09
CA LYS A 596 -5.53 31.22 10.78
C LYS A 596 -5.26 32.63 10.25
N LEU A 597 -3.99 32.99 10.08
CA LEU A 597 -3.58 34.28 9.52
C LEU A 597 -4.11 34.45 8.09
N PHE A 598 -3.92 33.45 7.24
CA PHE A 598 -4.30 33.52 5.82
C PHE A 598 -5.80 33.52 5.58
N LYS A 599 -6.62 33.00 6.50
CA LYS A 599 -8.08 33.07 6.41
C LYS A 599 -8.59 34.49 6.12
N GLY A 600 -8.07 35.51 6.81
CA GLY A 600 -8.47 36.91 6.60
C GLY A 600 -7.98 37.52 5.28
N PHE A 601 -6.97 36.92 4.64
CA PHE A 601 -6.44 37.39 3.36
C PHE A 601 -7.12 36.72 2.17
N LEU A 602 -7.43 35.43 2.32
CA LEU A 602 -7.95 34.55 1.26
C LEU A 602 -9.47 34.40 1.25
N GLU A 603 -10.18 34.97 2.24
CA GLU A 603 -11.65 34.90 2.28
C GLU A 603 -12.26 35.47 0.99
N LYS A 604 -13.14 34.70 0.36
CA LYS A 604 -13.79 35.11 -0.89
C LYS A 604 -14.61 36.38 -0.66
N THR A 605 -14.48 37.37 -1.54
CA THR A 605 -15.22 38.65 -1.52
C THR A 605 -14.88 39.59 -0.35
N ARG A 606 -14.45 39.07 0.82
CA ARG A 606 -14.16 39.88 2.02
C ARG A 606 -12.69 39.92 2.41
N GLY A 607 -11.88 39.03 1.85
CA GLY A 607 -10.46 38.95 2.11
C GLY A 607 -9.69 40.09 1.46
N TYR A 608 -8.53 40.41 2.03
CA TYR A 608 -7.67 41.50 1.57
C TYR A 608 -7.37 41.44 0.05
N PHE A 609 -7.03 40.27 -0.48
CA PHE A 609 -6.64 40.15 -1.89
C PHE A 609 -7.81 40.41 -2.84
N ASP A 610 -8.99 39.87 -2.55
CA ASP A 610 -10.19 40.08 -3.36
C ASP A 610 -10.62 41.55 -3.33
N MET A 611 -10.71 42.15 -2.14
CA MET A 611 -11.07 43.57 -2.00
C MET A 611 -10.07 44.49 -2.72
N ARG A 612 -8.77 44.21 -2.61
CA ARG A 612 -7.75 45.06 -3.23
C ARG A 612 -7.69 44.88 -4.75
N LYS A 613 -7.92 43.66 -5.25
CA LYS A 613 -8.09 43.39 -6.68
C LYS A 613 -9.25 44.18 -7.26
N GLU A 614 -10.42 44.16 -6.61
CA GLU A 614 -11.59 44.94 -7.02
C GLU A 614 -11.31 46.45 -7.03
N SER A 615 -10.64 46.96 -5.99
CA SER A 615 -10.22 48.37 -5.92
C SER A 615 -9.36 48.76 -7.12
N TYR A 616 -8.31 48.00 -7.43
CA TYR A 616 -7.46 48.30 -8.58
C TYR A 616 -8.20 48.14 -9.91
N SER A 617 -9.10 47.17 -10.04
CA SER A 617 -9.94 47.02 -11.25
C SER A 617 -10.86 48.23 -11.44
N SER A 618 -11.41 48.79 -10.36
CA SER A 618 -12.19 50.02 -10.44
C SER A 618 -11.32 51.22 -10.83
N ASP A 619 -10.12 51.35 -10.26
CA ASP A 619 -9.20 52.45 -10.58
C ASP A 619 -8.75 52.38 -12.05
N PHE A 620 -8.44 51.17 -12.53
CA PHE A 620 -8.11 50.91 -13.92
C PHE A 620 -9.24 51.31 -14.88
N LYS A 621 -10.49 50.95 -14.56
CA LYS A 621 -11.64 51.33 -15.37
C LYS A 621 -11.82 52.84 -15.45
N LYS A 622 -11.78 53.53 -14.31
CA LYS A 622 -11.86 55.01 -14.25
C LYS A 622 -10.74 55.66 -15.06
N LYS A 623 -9.52 55.16 -14.95
CA LYS A 623 -8.38 55.71 -15.68
C LYS A 623 -8.51 55.52 -17.19
N ASN A 624 -9.02 54.38 -17.65
CA ASN A 624 -9.33 54.19 -19.07
C ASN A 624 -10.40 55.16 -19.56
N GLU A 625 -11.49 55.35 -18.80
CA GLU A 625 -12.54 56.32 -19.14
C GLU A 625 -11.98 57.75 -19.21
N GLU A 626 -11.07 58.13 -18.30
CA GLU A 626 -10.35 59.41 -18.35
C GLU A 626 -9.47 59.55 -19.60
N ILE A 627 -8.72 58.50 -19.95
CA ILE A 627 -7.89 58.45 -21.16
C ILE A 627 -8.74 58.64 -22.42
N ASP A 628 -9.84 57.90 -22.54
CA ASP A 628 -10.72 57.96 -23.71
C ASP A 628 -11.38 59.34 -23.85
N LYS A 629 -11.85 59.91 -22.74
CA LYS A 629 -12.40 61.28 -22.72
C LYS A 629 -11.35 62.32 -23.08
N TYR A 630 -10.12 62.17 -22.60
CA TYR A 630 -9.03 63.09 -22.90
C TYR A 630 -8.59 62.99 -24.37
N LYS A 631 -8.50 61.78 -24.94
CA LYS A 631 -8.25 61.57 -26.37
C LYS A 631 -9.29 62.28 -27.24
N LYS A 632 -10.58 62.12 -26.94
CA LYS A 632 -11.65 62.84 -27.64
C LYS A 632 -11.49 64.37 -27.54
N THR A 633 -11.10 64.87 -26.37
CA THR A 633 -10.85 66.31 -26.16
C THR A 633 -9.68 66.78 -27.03
N LEU A 634 -8.59 65.99 -27.12
CA LEU A 634 -7.45 66.30 -27.98
C LEU A 634 -7.85 66.35 -29.47
N ASP A 635 -8.68 65.41 -29.93
CA ASP A 635 -9.15 65.38 -31.32
C ASP A 635 -10.01 66.60 -31.67
N GLU A 636 -10.90 67.00 -30.75
CA GLU A 636 -11.75 68.19 -30.90
C GLU A 636 -10.91 69.48 -30.93
N GLU A 637 -9.91 69.58 -30.05
CA GLU A 637 -9.00 70.72 -29.99
C GLU A 637 -8.09 70.79 -31.23
N GLU A 638 -7.55 69.66 -31.70
CA GLU A 638 -6.77 69.60 -32.94
C GLU A 638 -7.62 70.05 -34.13
N SER A 639 -8.87 69.57 -34.22
CA SER A 639 -9.81 69.97 -35.27
C SER A 639 -10.14 71.47 -35.20
N LYS A 640 -10.33 72.02 -33.99
CA LYS A 640 -10.59 73.44 -33.79
C LYS A 640 -9.39 74.30 -34.20
N LEU A 641 -8.17 73.89 -33.82
CA LEU A 641 -6.94 74.56 -34.22
C LEU A 641 -6.78 74.53 -35.74
N LYS A 642 -6.94 73.37 -36.40
CA LYS A 642 -6.92 73.25 -37.87
C LYS A 642 -7.89 74.23 -38.53
N ASN A 643 -9.12 74.33 -38.04
CA ASN A 643 -10.12 75.28 -38.56
C ASN A 643 -9.73 76.75 -38.35
N GLN A 644 -9.16 77.10 -37.19
CA GLN A 644 -8.70 78.46 -36.91
C GLN A 644 -7.53 78.87 -37.79
N PHE A 645 -6.53 77.99 -37.94
CA PHE A 645 -5.37 78.22 -38.81
C PHE A 645 -5.78 78.27 -40.28
N PHE A 646 -6.70 77.41 -40.75
CA PHE A 646 -7.25 77.48 -42.10
C PHE A 646 -7.90 78.84 -42.39
N ARG A 647 -8.71 79.37 -41.46
CA ARG A 647 -9.32 80.70 -41.60
C ARG A 647 -8.26 81.81 -41.61
N MET A 648 -7.26 81.71 -40.73
CA MET A 648 -6.16 82.67 -40.66
C MET A 648 -5.36 82.71 -41.96
N GLU A 649 -5.02 81.57 -42.53
CA GLU A 649 -4.30 81.48 -43.80
C GLU A 649 -5.10 82.06 -44.96
N ARG A 650 -6.41 81.75 -45.01
CA ARG A 650 -7.30 82.32 -46.02
C ARG A 650 -7.35 83.84 -45.93
N SER A 651 -7.50 84.40 -44.72
CA SER A 651 -7.46 85.85 -44.52
C SER A 651 -6.10 86.46 -44.86
N ALA A 652 -4.99 85.79 -44.53
CA ALA A 652 -3.65 86.24 -44.88
C ALA A 652 -3.43 86.22 -46.41
N GLN A 653 -3.95 85.21 -47.09
CA GLN A 653 -3.90 85.10 -48.55
C GLN A 653 -4.77 86.16 -49.22
N GLU A 654 -5.98 86.41 -48.73
CA GLU A 654 -6.84 87.52 -49.20
C GLU A 654 -6.15 88.88 -49.01
N LEU A 655 -5.47 89.10 -47.87
CA LEU A 655 -4.69 90.32 -47.63
C LEU A 655 -3.49 90.43 -48.59
N GLU A 656 -2.79 89.33 -48.86
CA GLU A 656 -1.66 89.31 -49.79
C GLU A 656 -2.11 89.55 -51.23
N ASP A 657 -3.24 88.97 -51.64
CA ASP A 657 -3.83 89.19 -52.95
C ASP A 657 -4.35 90.63 -53.09
N ASN A 658 -4.96 91.18 -52.04
CA ASN A 658 -5.35 92.60 -52.01
C ASN A 658 -4.12 93.51 -52.08
N ARG A 659 -3.05 93.22 -51.34
CA ARG A 659 -1.78 93.95 -51.43
C ARG A 659 -1.20 93.88 -52.84
N LYS A 660 -1.15 92.71 -53.48
CA LYS A 660 -0.71 92.57 -54.88
C LYS A 660 -1.58 93.38 -55.84
N LYS A 661 -2.89 93.43 -55.61
CA LYS A 661 -3.81 94.30 -56.39
C LYS A 661 -3.47 95.78 -56.20
N PHE A 662 -3.25 96.24 -54.96
CA PHE A 662 -2.84 97.63 -54.68
C PHE A 662 -1.46 97.96 -55.29
N ASP A 663 -0.49 97.07 -55.15
CA ASP A 663 0.86 97.23 -55.72
C ASP A 663 0.84 97.28 -57.26
N ASN A 664 -0.09 96.55 -57.90
CA ASN A 664 -0.31 96.61 -59.34
C ASN A 664 -1.09 97.87 -59.77
N PHE A 665 -1.99 98.38 -58.93
CA PHE A 665 -2.73 99.63 -59.17
C PHE A 665 -1.81 100.86 -59.09
N ASN A 666 -0.80 100.84 -58.20
CA ASN A 666 0.22 101.90 -58.08
C ASN A 666 1.30 101.84 -59.17
N LYS A 667 1.29 100.83 -60.05
CA LYS A 667 2.23 100.65 -61.17
C LYS A 667 1.62 100.97 -62.55
N GLN A 668 0.36 101.36 -62.60
CA GLN A 668 -0.28 102.02 -63.75
C GLN A 668 -0.27 103.53 -63.51
#